data_AF-A0A4Q4TEL6-F1
#
_entry.id   AF-A0A4Q4TEL6-F1
#
_cell.length_a   1.000
_cell.length_b   1.000
_cell.length_c   1.000
_cell.angle_alpha   90.00
_cell.angle_beta   90.00
_cell.angle_gamma   90.00
#
_symmetry.space_group_name_H-M   'P 1'
#
loop_
_entity.id
_entity.type
_entity.pdbx_description
1 polymer ?
#
loop_
_entity_poly.entity_id
_entity_poly.type
_entity_poly.pdbx_seq_one_letter_code
_entity_poly.pdbx_strand_id
1 'polypeptide(L)'
;MAHNEVSISHPDGIRRVLMCAFPKGDWYRIVSFPDYTFKAPFSMVDPKEAKEARKYLLTGYLHHNVLQGEPALDENITKLLGWMDKYSEDKKPMDLACAVRPYYSMADLEVHIDKFFSYTAFDITGEVLFSKPFGFLEKGEDVRNSIAVTMILETYVTFIGYFQWIHRLFANPFTTWLGILPMGHVFDTTMAALDKRQRNPDARFDLAAHWFRGLERAKREGSKVFDLRILQAFATGNVSAGADTVSAGLQSFVYHLLRHPNGWQRIRAEIDAARKQGRCEGAVVSYEDACALPYLQAALKEALRIFGPGSMGLPRVVPKGGVTVGDVTFPEGVTLTISPWVIHHSKELWGENAREFNPERWLQPDIAKKERYFIPWGAGYASCPGQTVAKIQLLKVAASIVRDYDIRQVQPGKEWRVIKIKLNFMLWDTAGTERFRSVSRSYYRGAAGAVLVYDITSHSSFRGLQPFLNDARALASPNLTTILVGNKLDLANDNNLIDLPPPTPSSTSSSLPPYGTSSGSAHATLGAQMRATVAPEGREVSATEASRWASGLGVPVTTEVSAFSGEGVDEVFGRLARMILTKIELGEIDPDDPMSGIQYGDGGGWNAGGSDGGSVKSGMTADSAGLAPGVRRRGRRGGKARSQNWGMGMREWEEVFTLSRGRRRGCC
;
A
#
# COMPACT_ATOMS: atom_id res chain seq x y z
N MET A 1 -11.23 12.75 7.26
CA MET A 1 -12.06 11.68 6.66
C MET A 1 -11.26 10.39 6.67
N ALA A 2 -11.75 9.32 7.30
CA ALA A 2 -11.16 7.99 7.14
C ALA A 2 -11.72 7.33 5.88
N HIS A 3 -10.90 6.57 5.14
CA HIS A 3 -11.39 5.78 4.02
C HIS A 3 -12.27 4.63 4.54
N ASN A 4 -13.36 4.31 3.83
CA ASN A 4 -14.18 3.12 4.09
C ASN A 4 -13.46 1.86 3.57
N GLU A 5 -12.29 1.57 4.15
CA GLU A 5 -11.34 0.57 3.69
C GLU A 5 -10.89 -0.34 4.84
N VAL A 6 -10.99 -1.65 4.62
CA VAL A 6 -10.61 -2.69 5.56
C VAL A 6 -9.51 -3.55 4.92
N SER A 7 -8.35 -3.59 5.56
CA SER A 7 -7.27 -4.51 5.17
C SER A 7 -7.61 -5.93 5.64
N ILE A 8 -7.51 -6.90 4.74
CA ILE A 8 -7.82 -8.31 5.00
C ILE A 8 -6.65 -9.23 4.63
N SER A 9 -6.22 -10.05 5.60
CA SER A 9 -5.13 -11.02 5.47
C SER A 9 -5.59 -12.49 5.50
N HIS A 10 -6.88 -12.73 5.69
CA HIS A 10 -7.47 -14.06 5.84
C HIS A 10 -7.17 -14.98 4.63
N PRO A 11 -6.88 -16.29 4.81
CA PRO A 11 -6.49 -17.20 3.72
C PRO A 11 -7.48 -17.24 2.55
N ASP A 12 -8.77 -17.09 2.81
CA ASP A 12 -9.82 -17.10 1.78
C ASP A 12 -9.94 -15.79 0.99
N GLY A 13 -9.30 -14.70 1.45
CA GLY A 13 -9.43 -13.36 0.87
C GLY A 13 -9.07 -13.31 -0.62
N ILE A 14 -7.96 -13.91 -1.02
CA ILE A 14 -7.52 -13.94 -2.43
C ILE A 14 -8.62 -14.55 -3.32
N ARG A 15 -9.20 -15.66 -2.88
CA ARG A 15 -10.24 -16.41 -3.60
C ARG A 15 -11.59 -15.69 -3.61
N ARG A 16 -11.97 -15.06 -2.48
CA ARG A 16 -13.26 -14.40 -2.28
C ARG A 16 -13.32 -12.95 -2.80
N VAL A 17 -12.17 -12.31 -2.98
CA VAL A 17 -12.07 -10.88 -3.30
C VAL A 17 -11.26 -10.62 -4.58
N LEU A 18 -9.99 -11.04 -4.65
CA LEU A 18 -9.13 -10.74 -5.82
C LEU A 18 -9.44 -11.59 -7.05
N MET A 19 -9.77 -12.87 -6.87
CA MET A 19 -10.19 -13.76 -7.96
C MET A 19 -11.63 -13.49 -8.44
N CYS A 20 -12.41 -12.76 -7.64
CA CYS A 20 -13.74 -12.30 -8.02
C CYS A 20 -13.66 -11.04 -8.90
N ALA A 21 -14.68 -10.84 -9.74
CA ALA A 21 -14.78 -9.66 -10.60
C ALA A 21 -15.37 -8.45 -9.85
N PHE A 22 -14.81 -8.12 -8.68
CA PHE A 22 -15.20 -6.95 -7.90
C PHE A 22 -14.60 -5.68 -8.51
N PRO A 23 -15.28 -4.52 -8.49
CA PRO A 23 -14.68 -3.24 -8.85
C PRO A 23 -13.40 -2.95 -8.08
N LYS A 24 -12.44 -2.29 -8.71
CA LYS A 24 -11.24 -1.82 -8.01
C LYS A 24 -11.58 -0.59 -7.17
N GLY A 25 -10.88 -0.40 -6.05
CA GLY A 25 -10.99 0.83 -5.26
C GLY A 25 -10.51 2.08 -6.01
N ASP A 26 -10.96 3.24 -5.55
CA ASP A 26 -10.72 4.53 -6.20
C ASP A 26 -9.23 4.91 -6.32
N TRP A 27 -8.36 4.37 -5.44
CA TRP A 27 -6.90 4.56 -5.49
C TRP A 27 -6.33 4.34 -6.89
N TYR A 28 -6.79 3.31 -7.62
CA TYR A 28 -6.29 2.97 -8.95
C TYR A 28 -6.46 4.08 -9.99
N ARG A 29 -7.29 5.12 -9.75
CA ARG A 29 -7.41 6.26 -10.67
C ARG A 29 -6.19 7.15 -10.70
N ILE A 30 -5.35 7.15 -9.64
CA ILE A 30 -4.12 7.97 -9.51
C ILE A 30 -3.11 7.76 -10.66
N VAL A 31 -3.15 6.57 -11.28
CA VAL A 31 -2.27 6.17 -12.38
C VAL A 31 -2.94 6.24 -13.76
N SER A 32 -3.85 7.21 -13.92
CA SER A 32 -4.38 7.61 -15.23
C SER A 32 -3.54 8.78 -15.72
N PHE A 33 -2.75 8.58 -16.78
CA PHE A 33 -1.68 9.49 -17.17
C PHE A 33 -1.79 9.92 -18.64
N PRO A 34 -1.71 11.23 -18.95
CA PRO A 34 -1.40 12.35 -18.04
C PRO A 34 -2.56 12.79 -17.12
N ASP A 35 -3.80 12.45 -17.43
CA ASP A 35 -4.99 12.81 -16.65
C ASP A 35 -6.06 11.72 -16.61
N TYR A 36 -7.15 11.97 -15.88
CA TYR A 36 -8.27 11.04 -15.68
C TYR A 36 -8.98 10.56 -16.97
N THR A 37 -8.75 11.19 -18.12
CA THR A 37 -9.28 10.72 -19.42
C THR A 37 -8.43 9.61 -20.03
N PHE A 38 -7.17 9.46 -19.62
CA PHE A 38 -6.23 8.44 -20.08
C PHE A 38 -6.25 7.22 -19.15
N LYS A 39 -7.31 6.41 -19.25
CA LYS A 39 -7.47 5.20 -18.43
C LYS A 39 -6.74 4.02 -19.05
N ALA A 40 -5.82 3.39 -18.33
CA ALA A 40 -5.28 2.08 -18.70
C ALA A 40 -6.13 0.96 -18.05
N PRO A 41 -6.09 -0.31 -18.52
CA PRO A 41 -6.75 -1.44 -17.84
C PRO A 41 -6.33 -1.65 -16.36
N PHE A 42 -5.22 -1.06 -15.94
CA PHE A 42 -4.82 -0.99 -14.53
C PHE A 42 -5.60 0.09 -13.76
N SER A 43 -5.78 1.31 -14.30
CA SER A 43 -6.56 2.38 -13.65
C SER A 43 -8.09 2.29 -13.84
N MET A 44 -8.57 1.52 -14.82
CA MET A 44 -10.00 1.18 -14.98
C MET A 44 -10.55 0.46 -13.74
N VAL A 45 -11.51 1.08 -13.04
CA VAL A 45 -12.11 0.51 -11.82
C VAL A 45 -13.23 -0.50 -12.10
N ASP A 46 -14.00 -0.32 -13.18
CA ASP A 46 -15.06 -1.26 -13.57
C ASP A 46 -14.43 -2.55 -14.14
N PRO A 47 -14.75 -3.74 -13.62
CA PRO A 47 -14.28 -5.01 -14.15
C PRO A 47 -14.75 -5.28 -15.59
N LYS A 48 -15.87 -4.69 -16.04
CA LYS A 48 -16.37 -4.83 -17.42
C LYS A 48 -15.50 -4.02 -18.38
N GLU A 49 -15.33 -2.72 -18.14
CA GLU A 49 -14.43 -1.85 -18.91
C GLU A 49 -13.02 -2.45 -19.00
N ALA A 50 -12.45 -2.86 -17.85
CA ALA A 50 -11.11 -3.42 -17.79
C ALA A 50 -10.96 -4.73 -18.58
N LYS A 51 -11.99 -5.59 -18.60
CA LYS A 51 -12.00 -6.83 -19.41
C LYS A 51 -12.14 -6.54 -20.90
N GLU A 52 -12.98 -5.58 -21.28
CA GLU A 52 -13.17 -5.16 -22.67
C GLU A 52 -11.88 -4.55 -23.25
N ALA A 53 -11.22 -3.63 -22.53
CA ALA A 53 -9.94 -3.08 -22.98
C ALA A 53 -8.84 -4.15 -23.07
N ARG A 54 -8.78 -5.10 -22.11
CA ARG A 54 -7.84 -6.23 -22.13
C ARG A 54 -8.01 -7.15 -23.34
N LYS A 55 -9.24 -7.37 -23.83
CA LYS A 55 -9.54 -8.17 -25.04
C LYS A 55 -8.76 -7.70 -26.27
N TYR A 56 -8.54 -6.39 -26.42
CA TYR A 56 -7.82 -5.83 -27.57
C TYR A 56 -6.30 -5.71 -27.33
N LEU A 57 -5.87 -5.52 -26.09
CA LEU A 57 -4.47 -5.27 -25.72
C LEU A 57 -3.63 -6.52 -25.44
N LEU A 58 -4.20 -7.56 -24.83
CA LEU A 58 -3.40 -8.66 -24.26
C LEU A 58 -2.88 -9.68 -25.27
N THR A 59 -3.30 -9.62 -26.54
CA THR A 59 -2.86 -10.54 -27.61
C THR A 59 -1.33 -10.58 -27.76
N GLY A 60 -0.65 -9.45 -27.60
CA GLY A 60 0.82 -9.41 -27.68
C GLY A 60 1.52 -10.07 -26.50
N TYR A 61 0.89 -10.12 -25.32
CA TYR A 61 1.47 -10.72 -24.10
C TYR A 61 1.33 -12.25 -24.04
N LEU A 62 0.71 -12.86 -25.05
CA LEU A 62 0.68 -14.31 -25.23
C LEU A 62 2.11 -14.85 -25.36
N HIS A 63 2.38 -15.98 -24.73
CA HIS A 63 3.74 -16.49 -24.54
C HIS A 63 4.55 -16.62 -25.85
N HIS A 64 3.94 -17.18 -26.90
CA HIS A 64 4.56 -17.36 -28.21
C HIS A 64 4.86 -16.04 -28.95
N ASN A 65 4.15 -14.93 -28.66
CA ASN A 65 4.41 -13.63 -29.28
C ASN A 65 5.58 -12.93 -28.58
N VAL A 66 5.68 -13.05 -27.26
CA VAL A 66 6.83 -12.50 -26.52
C VAL A 66 8.13 -13.26 -26.85
N LEU A 67 8.08 -14.59 -26.97
CA LEU A 67 9.25 -15.40 -27.33
C LEU A 67 9.77 -15.17 -28.76
N GLN A 68 8.96 -14.66 -29.69
CA GLN A 68 9.47 -14.24 -31.01
C GLN A 68 10.48 -13.09 -30.91
N GLY A 69 10.43 -12.30 -29.83
CA GLY A 69 11.41 -11.26 -29.51
C GLY A 69 12.64 -11.76 -28.75
N GLU A 70 12.80 -13.06 -28.52
CA GLU A 70 13.88 -13.61 -27.69
C GLU A 70 15.31 -13.25 -28.15
N PRO A 71 15.67 -13.28 -29.45
CA PRO A 71 17.01 -12.86 -29.89
C PRO A 71 17.30 -11.37 -29.62
N ALA A 72 16.28 -10.52 -29.73
CA ALA A 72 16.40 -9.09 -29.47
C ALA A 72 16.51 -8.77 -27.96
N LEU A 73 15.93 -9.62 -27.12
CA LEU A 73 16.19 -9.62 -25.67
C LEU A 73 17.65 -9.97 -25.38
N ASP A 74 18.21 -10.95 -26.09
CA ASP A 74 19.59 -11.41 -25.90
C ASP A 74 20.64 -10.38 -26.27
N GLU A 75 20.41 -9.54 -27.28
CA GLU A 75 21.30 -8.41 -27.57
C GLU A 75 21.44 -7.45 -26.37
N ASN A 76 20.33 -7.16 -25.68
CA ASN A 76 20.33 -6.25 -24.54
C ASN A 76 20.88 -6.91 -23.27
N ILE A 77 20.64 -8.21 -23.07
CA ILE A 77 21.31 -8.96 -21.99
C ILE A 77 22.82 -9.05 -22.26
N THR A 78 23.25 -9.30 -23.51
CA THR A 78 24.68 -9.33 -23.89
C THR A 78 25.38 -7.99 -23.61
N LYS A 79 24.72 -6.85 -23.83
CA LYS A 79 25.24 -5.54 -23.42
C LYS A 79 25.43 -5.42 -21.90
N LEU A 80 24.52 -5.98 -21.10
CA LEU A 80 24.71 -6.04 -19.64
C LEU A 80 25.94 -6.88 -19.27
N LEU A 81 26.09 -8.07 -19.86
CA LEU A 81 27.26 -8.94 -19.63
C LEU A 81 28.56 -8.21 -20.02
N GLY A 82 28.61 -7.53 -21.17
CA GLY A 82 29.79 -6.74 -21.57
C GLY A 82 30.14 -5.58 -20.63
N TRP A 83 29.14 -4.99 -19.93
CA TRP A 83 29.43 -4.07 -18.82
C TRP A 83 30.00 -4.80 -17.61
N MET A 84 29.45 -5.97 -17.25
CA MET A 84 29.96 -6.79 -16.15
C MET A 84 31.41 -7.26 -16.38
N ASP A 85 31.75 -7.65 -17.62
CA ASP A 85 33.12 -7.98 -18.04
C ASP A 85 34.05 -6.78 -17.80
N LYS A 86 33.69 -5.60 -18.32
CA LYS A 86 34.47 -4.37 -18.15
C LYS A 86 34.74 -4.03 -16.67
N TYR A 87 33.73 -4.12 -15.80
CA TYR A 87 33.91 -3.87 -14.36
C TYR A 87 34.74 -4.95 -13.67
N SER A 88 34.62 -6.21 -14.10
CA SER A 88 35.40 -7.36 -13.62
C SER A 88 36.89 -7.24 -13.98
N GLU A 89 37.19 -6.90 -15.24
CA GLU A 89 38.54 -6.66 -15.77
C GLU A 89 39.22 -5.47 -15.07
N ASP A 90 38.50 -4.34 -14.95
CA ASP A 90 38.92 -3.16 -14.20
C ASP A 90 39.05 -3.41 -12.68
N LYS A 91 38.52 -4.54 -12.17
CA LYS A 91 38.39 -4.89 -10.75
C LYS A 91 37.68 -3.83 -9.91
N LYS A 92 36.76 -3.08 -10.53
CA LYS A 92 35.96 -2.03 -9.89
C LYS A 92 34.68 -2.64 -9.32
N PRO A 93 34.17 -2.13 -8.17
CA PRO A 93 32.83 -2.49 -7.73
C PRO A 93 31.81 -2.05 -8.79
N MET A 94 30.88 -2.93 -9.13
CA MET A 94 29.77 -2.63 -10.03
C MET A 94 28.51 -2.42 -9.23
N ASP A 95 27.95 -1.21 -9.33
CA ASP A 95 26.74 -0.81 -8.63
C ASP A 95 25.50 -1.31 -9.43
N LEU A 96 24.94 -2.44 -8.97
CA LEU A 96 23.88 -3.20 -9.63
C LEU A 96 22.44 -2.83 -9.17
N ALA A 97 22.27 -2.14 -8.04
CA ALA A 97 21.01 -2.11 -7.28
C ALA A 97 20.68 -0.74 -6.63
N CYS A 98 19.76 0.02 -7.25
CA CYS A 98 19.43 1.41 -6.95
C CYS A 98 19.47 1.86 -5.47
N ALA A 99 20.59 2.46 -5.04
CA ALA A 99 20.71 3.08 -3.73
C ALA A 99 19.92 4.39 -3.62
N VAL A 100 18.74 4.32 -3.00
CA VAL A 100 18.02 5.51 -2.53
C VAL A 100 18.81 6.17 -1.40
N ARG A 101 19.49 7.28 -1.68
CA ARG A 101 19.92 8.20 -0.61
C ARG A 101 18.69 8.92 -0.06
N PRO A 102 18.46 8.92 1.26
CA PRO A 102 17.39 9.73 1.84
C PRO A 102 17.73 11.22 1.70
N TYR A 103 16.67 11.99 1.52
CA TYR A 103 16.61 13.43 1.28
C TYR A 103 17.45 14.26 2.28
N TYR A 104 18.64 14.72 1.86
CA TYR A 104 19.36 15.85 2.45
C TYR A 104 20.24 16.49 1.38
N SER A 105 20.22 17.83 1.32
CA SER A 105 20.98 18.68 0.38
C SER A 105 20.68 18.50 -1.12
N MET A 106 20.11 19.55 -1.72
CA MET A 106 20.01 19.70 -3.18
C MET A 106 21.36 20.08 -3.83
N ALA A 107 22.40 20.33 -3.01
CA ALA A 107 23.74 20.70 -3.46
C ALA A 107 24.70 19.50 -3.55
N ASP A 108 24.44 18.41 -2.81
CA ASP A 108 25.28 17.20 -2.76
C ASP A 108 24.71 16.06 -3.64
N LEU A 109 24.15 16.43 -4.80
CA LEU A 109 23.47 15.52 -5.72
C LEU A 109 24.44 14.64 -6.56
N GLU A 110 25.55 14.19 -5.96
CA GLU A 110 26.35 13.08 -6.49
C GLU A 110 25.59 11.75 -6.29
N VAL A 111 24.58 11.57 -7.15
CA VAL A 111 23.67 10.44 -7.15
C VAL A 111 24.33 9.25 -7.85
N HIS A 112 25.11 8.51 -7.05
CA HIS A 112 25.53 7.15 -7.35
C HIS A 112 24.35 6.16 -7.22
N ILE A 113 23.42 6.22 -8.17
CA ILE A 113 22.75 5.00 -8.67
C ILE A 113 23.87 4.29 -9.49
N ASP A 114 24.19 2.99 -9.39
CA ASP A 114 23.46 1.80 -8.91
C ASP A 114 22.38 1.31 -9.91
N LYS A 115 22.84 1.10 -11.16
CA LYS A 115 22.15 1.43 -12.43
C LYS A 115 21.72 0.24 -13.31
N PHE A 116 22.57 -0.79 -13.40
CA PHE A 116 22.59 -1.63 -14.60
C PHE A 116 21.39 -2.59 -14.76
N PHE A 117 20.78 -3.05 -13.66
CA PHE A 117 19.52 -3.81 -13.76
C PHE A 117 18.35 -2.94 -14.24
N SER A 118 18.29 -1.67 -13.81
CA SER A 118 17.28 -0.73 -14.34
C SER A 118 17.55 -0.43 -15.81
N TYR A 119 18.79 -0.16 -16.21
CA TYR A 119 19.14 0.07 -17.62
C TYR A 119 18.76 -1.10 -18.52
N THR A 120 19.04 -2.33 -18.09
CA THR A 120 18.66 -3.54 -18.81
C THR A 120 17.14 -3.67 -18.93
N ALA A 121 16.41 -3.46 -17.83
CA ALA A 121 14.96 -3.57 -17.82
C ALA A 121 14.28 -2.46 -18.65
N PHE A 122 14.82 -1.23 -18.66
CA PHE A 122 14.37 -0.15 -19.53
C PHE A 122 14.64 -0.45 -21.01
N ASP A 123 15.86 -0.83 -21.38
CA ASP A 123 16.20 -1.12 -22.78
C ASP A 123 15.43 -2.33 -23.33
N ILE A 124 15.26 -3.39 -22.52
CA ILE A 124 14.38 -4.51 -22.87
C ILE A 124 12.93 -4.06 -23.01
N THR A 125 12.43 -3.19 -22.11
CA THR A 125 11.07 -2.66 -22.24
C THR A 125 10.91 -1.86 -23.53
N GLY A 126 11.89 -1.02 -23.91
CA GLY A 126 11.91 -0.37 -25.21
C GLY A 126 11.89 -1.37 -26.38
N GLU A 127 12.72 -2.40 -26.32
CA GLU A 127 12.86 -3.40 -27.38
C GLU A 127 11.58 -4.23 -27.60
N VAL A 128 10.92 -4.64 -26.51
CA VAL A 128 9.71 -5.48 -26.55
C VAL A 128 8.45 -4.65 -26.86
N LEU A 129 8.41 -3.37 -26.46
CA LEU A 129 7.29 -2.48 -26.78
C LEU A 129 7.39 -1.89 -28.20
N PHE A 130 8.58 -1.45 -28.61
CA PHE A 130 8.79 -0.55 -29.76
C PHE A 130 9.87 -1.01 -30.76
N SER A 131 10.33 -2.27 -30.68
CA SER A 131 11.41 -2.82 -31.53
C SER A 131 12.72 -2.05 -31.51
N LYS A 132 12.98 -1.24 -30.47
CA LYS A 132 14.22 -0.49 -30.32
C LYS A 132 14.51 -0.21 -28.83
N PRO A 133 15.73 -0.40 -28.31
CA PRO A 133 16.04 -0.03 -26.93
C PRO A 133 16.06 1.50 -26.78
N PHE A 134 15.95 2.00 -25.55
CA PHE A 134 16.02 3.45 -25.29
C PHE A 134 17.47 3.98 -25.30
N GLY A 135 18.46 3.09 -25.12
CA GLY A 135 19.90 3.38 -25.17
C GLY A 135 20.58 3.51 -23.81
N PHE A 136 19.96 3.03 -22.72
CA PHE A 136 20.53 3.11 -21.37
C PHE A 136 21.84 2.31 -21.25
N LEU A 137 21.87 1.08 -21.75
CA LEU A 137 23.06 0.23 -21.75
C LEU A 137 24.10 0.68 -22.78
N GLU A 138 23.69 1.28 -23.89
CA GLU A 138 24.63 1.80 -24.90
C GLU A 138 25.44 2.98 -24.35
N LYS A 139 24.79 3.85 -23.56
CA LYS A 139 25.39 5.07 -23.01
C LYS A 139 25.97 4.89 -21.61
N GLY A 140 25.42 3.97 -20.81
CA GLY A 140 25.73 3.84 -19.38
C GLY A 140 25.20 4.98 -18.50
N GLU A 141 24.18 5.73 -18.97
CA GLU A 141 23.62 6.90 -18.29
C GLU A 141 22.08 6.82 -18.11
N ASP A 142 21.51 7.57 -17.15
CA ASP A 142 20.06 7.67 -16.99
C ASP A 142 19.51 8.57 -18.10
N VAL A 143 19.10 7.94 -19.21
CA VAL A 143 18.67 8.63 -20.42
C VAL A 143 17.51 9.57 -20.09
N ARG A 144 17.77 10.88 -20.21
CA ARG A 144 16.83 11.98 -19.89
C ARG A 144 16.38 12.02 -18.42
N ASN A 145 17.18 11.53 -17.47
CA ASN A 145 16.83 11.45 -16.05
C ASN A 145 15.51 10.67 -15.82
N SER A 146 15.22 9.67 -16.66
CA SER A 146 13.94 8.97 -16.65
C SER A 146 13.74 8.18 -15.35
N ILE A 147 14.80 7.55 -14.81
CA ILE A 147 14.73 6.83 -13.53
C ILE A 147 14.48 7.82 -12.39
N ALA A 148 15.21 8.93 -12.36
CA ALA A 148 15.01 9.98 -11.35
C ALA A 148 13.59 10.59 -11.39
N VAL A 149 13.02 10.81 -12.58
CA VAL A 149 11.63 11.27 -12.73
C VAL A 149 10.63 10.23 -12.25
N THR A 150 10.84 8.93 -12.51
CA THR A 150 9.94 7.88 -12.01
C THR A 150 9.94 7.79 -10.49
N MET A 151 11.05 8.03 -9.78
CA MET A 151 11.06 8.11 -8.31
C MET A 151 10.16 9.24 -7.77
N ILE A 152 10.20 10.42 -8.41
CA ILE A 152 9.33 11.55 -8.07
C ILE A 152 7.85 11.18 -8.30
N LEU A 153 7.56 10.47 -9.39
CA LEU A 153 6.23 9.92 -9.66
C LEU A 153 5.77 8.93 -8.59
N GLU A 154 6.58 7.93 -8.24
CA GLU A 154 6.21 6.92 -7.25
C GLU A 154 5.93 7.56 -5.89
N THR A 155 6.73 8.58 -5.53
CA THR A 155 6.51 9.42 -4.35
C THR A 155 5.16 10.14 -4.43
N TYR A 156 4.86 10.82 -5.54
CA TYR A 156 3.57 11.48 -5.78
C TYR A 156 2.39 10.49 -5.68
N VAL A 157 2.47 9.33 -6.34
CA VAL A 157 1.43 8.30 -6.32
C VAL A 157 1.21 7.75 -4.90
N THR A 158 2.28 7.57 -4.13
CA THR A 158 2.22 7.05 -2.76
C THR A 158 1.51 8.00 -1.81
N PHE A 159 1.83 9.30 -1.85
CA PHE A 159 1.19 10.29 -0.97
C PHE A 159 -0.18 10.72 -1.48
N ILE A 160 -0.29 11.13 -2.76
CA ILE A 160 -1.50 11.75 -3.33
C ILE A 160 -2.53 10.70 -3.76
N GLY A 161 -2.16 9.42 -3.90
CA GLY A 161 -3.07 8.32 -4.25
C GLY A 161 -4.23 8.11 -3.28
N TYR A 162 -4.10 8.51 -2.02
CA TYR A 162 -5.19 8.51 -1.04
C TYR A 162 -6.01 9.81 -1.10
N PHE A 163 -5.37 10.95 -1.40
CA PHE A 163 -6.03 12.25 -1.55
C PHE A 163 -6.52 12.50 -2.98
N GLN A 164 -7.42 11.62 -3.45
CA GLN A 164 -7.97 11.64 -4.81
C GLN A 164 -8.59 12.97 -5.26
N TRP A 165 -9.08 13.80 -4.33
CA TRP A 165 -9.60 15.13 -4.65
C TRP A 165 -8.47 16.12 -5.01
N ILE A 166 -7.32 16.05 -4.32
CA ILE A 166 -6.10 16.80 -4.66
C ILE A 166 -5.60 16.36 -6.04
N HIS A 167 -5.53 15.04 -6.28
CA HIS A 167 -5.12 14.53 -7.59
C HIS A 167 -5.99 15.10 -8.72
N ARG A 168 -7.32 15.05 -8.60
CA ARG A 168 -8.24 15.56 -9.66
C ARG A 168 -8.11 17.06 -9.90
N LEU A 169 -7.74 17.85 -8.88
CA LEU A 169 -7.48 19.28 -9.04
C LEU A 169 -6.25 19.53 -9.92
N PHE A 170 -5.20 18.72 -9.77
CA PHE A 170 -3.93 18.89 -10.51
C PHE A 170 -3.78 18.02 -11.77
N ALA A 171 -4.54 16.95 -11.93
CA ALA A 171 -4.43 15.97 -13.02
C ALA A 171 -5.69 15.97 -13.89
N ASN A 172 -5.91 17.10 -14.57
CA ASN A 172 -7.03 17.35 -15.47
C ASN A 172 -6.54 17.81 -16.87
N PRO A 173 -7.40 17.82 -17.90
CA PRO A 173 -7.00 18.19 -19.27
C PRO A 173 -6.38 19.59 -19.42
N PHE A 174 -6.71 20.56 -18.57
CA PHE A 174 -6.12 21.90 -18.61
C PHE A 174 -4.69 21.90 -18.06
N THR A 175 -4.44 21.21 -16.95
CA THR A 175 -3.08 21.01 -16.41
C THR A 175 -2.20 20.13 -17.30
N THR A 176 -2.79 19.14 -17.99
CA THR A 176 -2.12 18.36 -19.05
C THR A 176 -1.70 19.28 -20.20
N TRP A 177 -2.62 20.13 -20.69
CA TRP A 177 -2.36 21.07 -21.78
C TRP A 177 -1.25 22.09 -21.46
N LEU A 178 -1.15 22.52 -20.19
CA LEU A 178 -0.08 23.40 -19.72
C LEU A 178 1.27 22.68 -19.48
N GLY A 179 1.34 21.35 -19.52
CA GLY A 179 2.58 20.59 -19.32
C GLY A 179 3.19 20.66 -17.90
N ILE A 180 2.41 21.09 -16.90
CA ILE A 180 2.94 21.40 -15.54
C ILE A 180 3.18 20.14 -14.68
N LEU A 181 2.54 19.02 -15.03
CA LEU A 181 2.67 17.78 -14.26
C LEU A 181 4.03 17.10 -14.48
N PRO A 182 4.68 16.56 -13.43
CA PRO A 182 5.89 15.74 -13.57
C PRO A 182 5.73 14.56 -14.55
N MET A 183 4.49 14.11 -14.78
CA MET A 183 4.16 13.03 -15.71
C MET A 183 4.13 13.40 -17.19
N GLY A 184 4.21 14.69 -17.55
CA GLY A 184 4.33 15.11 -18.95
C GLY A 184 5.51 14.43 -19.64
N HIS A 185 6.70 14.47 -19.03
CA HIS A 185 7.93 13.96 -19.65
C HIS A 185 7.90 12.45 -19.98
N VAL A 186 7.29 11.62 -19.12
CA VAL A 186 7.15 10.17 -19.35
C VAL A 186 6.13 9.89 -20.46
N PHE A 187 5.01 10.62 -20.45
CA PHE A 187 4.00 10.54 -21.49
C PHE A 187 4.56 10.99 -22.85
N ASP A 188 5.19 12.16 -22.92
CA ASP A 188 5.78 12.73 -24.13
C ASP A 188 6.88 11.84 -24.72
N THR A 189 7.74 11.28 -23.86
CA THR A 189 8.76 10.31 -24.28
C THR A 189 8.11 9.05 -24.85
N THR A 190 7.03 8.55 -24.24
CA THR A 190 6.29 7.39 -24.75
C THR A 190 5.56 7.70 -26.05
N MET A 191 4.97 8.89 -26.20
CA MET A 191 4.31 9.30 -27.43
C MET A 191 5.31 9.46 -28.58
N ALA A 192 6.48 10.05 -28.31
CA ALA A 192 7.56 10.13 -29.28
C ALA A 192 8.13 8.76 -29.68
N ALA A 193 8.15 7.78 -28.75
CA ALA A 193 8.53 6.40 -29.05
C ALA A 193 7.48 5.70 -29.93
N LEU A 194 6.20 5.77 -29.57
CA LEU A 194 5.08 5.24 -30.36
C LEU A 194 5.03 5.83 -31.77
N ASP A 195 5.20 7.14 -31.91
CA ASP A 195 5.15 7.86 -33.18
C ASP A 195 6.32 7.48 -34.10
N LYS A 196 7.55 7.45 -33.57
CA LYS A 196 8.71 6.92 -34.29
C LYS A 196 8.52 5.47 -34.70
N ARG A 197 7.95 4.64 -33.80
CA ARG A 197 7.65 3.23 -34.05
C ARG A 197 6.60 3.05 -35.15
N GLN A 198 5.56 3.88 -35.16
CA GLN A 198 4.50 3.82 -36.19
C GLN A 198 5.01 4.24 -37.57
N ARG A 199 6.00 5.14 -37.63
CA ARG A 199 6.64 5.57 -38.89
C ARG A 199 7.78 4.66 -39.36
N ASN A 200 8.23 3.70 -38.56
CA ASN A 200 9.33 2.81 -38.91
C ASN A 200 8.82 1.62 -39.76
N PRO A 201 9.15 1.52 -41.06
CA PRO A 201 8.71 0.42 -41.91
C PRO A 201 9.40 -0.91 -41.57
N ASP A 202 10.62 -0.87 -41.03
CA ASP A 202 11.45 -2.05 -40.76
C ASP A 202 11.23 -2.64 -39.35
N ALA A 203 10.30 -2.06 -38.58
CA ALA A 203 10.05 -2.49 -37.22
C ALA A 203 9.33 -3.84 -37.16
N ARG A 204 9.85 -4.74 -36.32
CA ARG A 204 9.36 -6.11 -36.13
C ARG A 204 7.93 -6.13 -35.57
N PHE A 205 7.30 -7.30 -35.60
CA PHE A 205 5.93 -7.46 -35.11
C PHE A 205 5.87 -7.56 -33.57
N ASP A 206 6.06 -6.41 -32.93
CA ASP A 206 6.14 -6.21 -31.47
C ASP A 206 4.79 -5.96 -30.78
N LEU A 207 4.84 -5.69 -29.47
CA LEU A 207 3.63 -5.40 -28.68
C LEU A 207 2.86 -4.20 -29.20
N ALA A 208 3.52 -3.12 -29.63
CA ALA A 208 2.84 -1.98 -30.26
C ALA A 208 2.07 -2.40 -31.52
N ALA A 209 2.67 -3.23 -32.38
CA ALA A 209 2.00 -3.75 -33.57
C ALA A 209 0.75 -4.60 -33.22
N HIS A 210 0.81 -5.41 -32.16
CA HIS A 210 -0.36 -6.11 -31.63
C HIS A 210 -1.45 -5.13 -31.13
N TRP A 211 -1.08 -4.05 -30.44
CA TRP A 211 -2.04 -3.06 -29.94
C TRP A 211 -2.71 -2.26 -31.06
N PHE A 212 -1.97 -1.89 -32.12
CA PHE A 212 -2.53 -1.23 -33.29
C PHE A 212 -3.55 -2.14 -34.02
N ARG A 213 -3.25 -3.44 -34.20
CA ARG A 213 -4.25 -4.41 -34.70
C ARG A 213 -5.45 -4.52 -33.75
N GLY A 214 -5.24 -4.43 -32.44
CA GLY A 214 -6.29 -4.36 -31.42
C GLY A 214 -7.19 -3.13 -31.59
N LEU A 215 -6.62 -1.97 -31.90
CA LEU A 215 -7.33 -0.71 -32.13
C LEU A 215 -8.17 -0.76 -33.42
N GLU A 216 -7.63 -1.29 -34.51
CA GLU A 216 -8.39 -1.54 -35.75
C GLU A 216 -9.54 -2.52 -35.54
N ARG A 217 -9.33 -3.55 -34.71
CA ARG A 217 -10.37 -4.52 -34.34
C ARG A 217 -11.48 -3.85 -33.52
N ALA A 218 -11.12 -3.04 -32.52
CA ALA A 218 -12.09 -2.32 -31.70
C ALA A 218 -12.92 -1.32 -32.53
N LYS A 219 -12.31 -0.62 -33.48
CA LYS A 219 -13.02 0.24 -34.45
C LYS A 219 -14.03 -0.55 -35.29
N ARG A 220 -13.64 -1.72 -35.82
CA ARG A 220 -14.53 -2.60 -36.60
C ARG A 220 -15.67 -3.21 -35.78
N GLU A 221 -15.41 -3.53 -34.52
CA GLU A 221 -16.40 -4.07 -33.58
C GLU A 221 -17.27 -2.99 -32.89
N GLY A 222 -17.03 -1.69 -33.17
CA GLY A 222 -17.81 -0.59 -32.61
C GLY A 222 -17.61 -0.36 -31.10
N SER A 223 -16.47 -0.78 -30.53
CA SER A 223 -16.17 -0.65 -29.10
C SER A 223 -16.17 0.82 -28.67
N LYS A 224 -16.88 1.12 -27.57
CA LYS A 224 -16.87 2.44 -26.93
C LYS A 224 -15.87 2.57 -25.78
N VAL A 225 -15.26 1.46 -25.35
CA VAL A 225 -14.35 1.41 -24.21
C VAL A 225 -12.88 1.52 -24.63
N PHE A 226 -12.50 1.00 -25.79
CA PHE A 226 -11.12 1.00 -26.28
C PHE A 226 -10.94 1.88 -27.51
N ASP A 227 -10.09 2.91 -27.39
CA ASP A 227 -9.72 3.84 -28.45
C ASP A 227 -8.19 4.11 -28.44
N LEU A 228 -7.74 5.10 -29.24
CA LEU A 228 -6.33 5.49 -29.30
C LEU A 228 -5.82 6.06 -27.96
N ARG A 229 -6.64 6.79 -27.21
CA ARG A 229 -6.27 7.39 -25.92
C ARG A 229 -5.99 6.31 -24.87
N ILE A 230 -6.81 5.26 -24.85
CA ILE A 230 -6.63 4.09 -23.98
C ILE A 230 -5.37 3.30 -24.37
N LEU A 231 -5.04 3.19 -25.67
CA LEU A 231 -3.77 2.62 -26.14
C LEU A 231 -2.58 3.45 -25.66
N GLN A 232 -2.61 4.77 -25.81
CA GLN A 232 -1.57 5.69 -25.35
C GLN A 232 -1.36 5.64 -23.83
N ALA A 233 -2.46 5.61 -23.06
CA ALA A 233 -2.43 5.43 -21.61
C ALA A 233 -1.79 4.10 -21.21
N PHE A 234 -2.13 3.01 -21.92
CA PHE A 234 -1.57 1.69 -21.67
C PHE A 234 -0.09 1.60 -22.04
N ALA A 235 0.34 2.18 -23.16
CA ALA A 235 1.75 2.24 -23.53
C ALA A 235 2.58 2.97 -22.46
N THR A 236 2.12 4.15 -22.02
CA THR A 236 2.78 4.95 -20.98
C THR A 236 2.90 4.18 -19.66
N GLY A 237 1.81 3.54 -19.21
CA GLY A 237 1.84 2.71 -18.01
C GLY A 237 2.78 1.50 -18.10
N ASN A 238 3.00 0.93 -19.28
CA ASN A 238 3.94 -0.19 -19.47
C ASN A 238 5.40 0.26 -19.47
N VAL A 239 5.74 1.46 -19.97
CA VAL A 239 7.11 1.97 -19.94
C VAL A 239 7.60 2.14 -18.49
N SER A 240 6.78 2.77 -17.62
CA SER A 240 7.12 2.89 -16.20
C SER A 240 7.07 1.54 -15.47
N ALA A 241 5.96 0.80 -15.56
CA ALA A 241 5.82 -0.42 -14.76
C ALA A 241 6.70 -1.60 -15.21
N GLY A 242 7.11 -1.63 -16.48
CA GLY A 242 7.89 -2.73 -17.05
C GLY A 242 9.34 -2.79 -16.56
N ALA A 243 9.97 -1.64 -16.37
CA ALA A 243 11.39 -1.55 -16.05
C ALA A 243 11.67 -1.71 -14.54
N ASP A 244 11.09 -0.84 -13.72
CA ASP A 244 11.44 -0.76 -12.29
C ASP A 244 11.05 -2.03 -11.52
N THR A 245 9.94 -2.67 -11.88
CA THR A 245 9.48 -3.91 -11.23
C THR A 245 10.41 -5.10 -11.53
N VAL A 246 10.95 -5.20 -12.74
CA VAL A 246 11.93 -6.25 -13.10
C VAL A 246 13.28 -5.97 -12.45
N SER A 247 13.72 -4.71 -12.44
CA SER A 247 14.95 -4.30 -11.75
C SER A 247 14.90 -4.67 -10.26
N ALA A 248 13.83 -4.29 -9.55
CA ALA A 248 13.63 -4.66 -8.14
C ALA A 248 13.63 -6.19 -7.91
N GLY A 249 13.07 -6.97 -8.83
CA GLY A 249 13.09 -8.43 -8.77
C GLY A 249 14.50 -9.03 -8.92
N LEU A 250 15.31 -8.52 -9.85
CA LEU A 250 16.72 -8.92 -10.04
C LEU A 250 17.57 -8.52 -8.82
N GLN A 251 17.37 -7.30 -8.31
CA GLN A 251 18.04 -6.82 -7.11
C GLN A 251 17.72 -7.70 -5.90
N SER A 252 16.44 -8.04 -5.68
CA SER A 252 16.00 -8.94 -4.61
C SER A 252 16.65 -10.32 -4.74
N PHE A 253 16.69 -10.87 -5.96
CA PHE A 253 17.32 -12.16 -6.22
C PHE A 253 18.81 -12.14 -5.85
N VAL A 254 19.59 -11.20 -6.38
CA VAL A 254 21.03 -11.13 -6.08
C VAL A 254 21.29 -10.85 -4.60
N TYR A 255 20.58 -9.89 -3.99
CA TYR A 255 20.79 -9.53 -2.58
C TYR A 255 20.56 -10.70 -1.63
N HIS A 256 19.44 -11.41 -1.79
CA HIS A 256 19.11 -12.53 -0.91
C HIS A 256 19.92 -13.79 -1.22
N LEU A 257 20.19 -14.08 -2.49
CA LEU A 257 20.96 -15.27 -2.89
C LEU A 257 22.43 -15.19 -2.42
N LEU A 258 23.05 -14.01 -2.47
CA LEU A 258 24.41 -13.80 -1.94
C LEU A 258 24.50 -13.91 -0.40
N ARG A 259 23.37 -13.72 0.29
CA ARG A 259 23.25 -13.91 1.75
C ARG A 259 22.83 -15.33 2.15
N HIS A 260 22.38 -16.15 1.20
CA HIS A 260 21.94 -17.51 1.45
C HIS A 260 23.12 -18.51 1.32
N PRO A 261 23.42 -19.31 2.35
CA PRO A 261 24.55 -20.25 2.34
C PRO A 261 24.54 -21.18 1.11
N ASN A 262 25.62 -21.15 0.32
CA ASN A 262 25.80 -21.95 -0.90
C ASN A 262 24.74 -21.73 -2.01
N GLY A 263 23.89 -20.71 -1.90
CA GLY A 263 22.79 -20.47 -2.85
C GLY A 263 23.29 -20.23 -4.28
N TRP A 264 24.29 -19.36 -4.42
CA TRP A 264 24.95 -19.05 -5.70
C TRP A 264 25.59 -20.29 -6.33
N GLN A 265 26.36 -21.03 -5.54
CA GLN A 265 27.09 -22.22 -5.97
C GLN A 265 26.15 -23.38 -6.36
N ARG A 266 24.99 -23.50 -5.71
CA ARG A 266 24.00 -24.52 -6.05
C ARG A 266 23.30 -24.24 -7.38
N ILE A 267 23.00 -22.98 -7.71
CA ILE A 267 22.51 -22.62 -9.04
C ILE A 267 23.62 -22.82 -10.09
N ARG A 268 24.87 -22.43 -9.80
CA ARG A 268 26.03 -22.71 -10.69
C ARG A 268 26.12 -24.21 -11.03
N ALA A 269 26.08 -25.08 -10.02
CA ALA A 269 26.15 -26.53 -10.21
C ALA A 269 24.94 -27.10 -10.99
N GLU A 270 23.75 -26.52 -10.83
CA GLU A 270 22.57 -26.87 -11.62
C GLU A 270 22.75 -26.50 -13.10
N ILE A 271 23.29 -25.31 -13.38
CA ILE A 271 23.62 -24.85 -14.74
C ILE A 271 24.75 -25.70 -15.35
N ASP A 272 25.82 -26.01 -14.61
CA ASP A 272 26.93 -26.85 -15.08
C ASP A 272 26.47 -28.28 -15.41
N ALA A 273 25.50 -28.81 -14.66
CA ALA A 273 24.87 -30.10 -14.95
C ALA A 273 24.03 -30.05 -16.24
N ALA A 274 23.41 -28.92 -16.56
CA ALA A 274 22.72 -28.69 -17.83
C ALA A 274 23.72 -28.51 -19.00
N ARG A 275 24.84 -27.80 -18.79
CA ARG A 275 25.91 -27.64 -19.79
C ARG A 275 26.52 -28.98 -20.22
N LYS A 276 26.69 -29.93 -19.29
CA LYS A 276 27.11 -31.31 -19.61
C LYS A 276 26.13 -32.09 -20.51
N GLN A 277 24.93 -31.55 -20.75
CA GLN A 277 23.90 -32.11 -21.62
C GLN A 277 23.71 -31.28 -22.91
N GLY A 278 24.61 -30.34 -23.23
CA GLY A 278 24.49 -29.46 -24.40
C GLY A 278 23.45 -28.34 -24.25
N ARG A 279 23.17 -27.92 -23.02
CA ARG A 279 22.20 -26.84 -22.69
C ARG A 279 22.90 -25.62 -22.09
N CYS A 280 22.24 -24.46 -22.06
CA CYS A 280 22.80 -23.22 -21.50
C CYS A 280 24.09 -22.71 -22.18
N GLU A 281 24.34 -23.09 -23.44
CA GLU A 281 25.62 -22.84 -24.14
C GLU A 281 25.71 -21.49 -24.87
N GLY A 282 24.58 -20.89 -25.27
CA GLY A 282 24.55 -19.63 -26.01
C GLY A 282 25.12 -18.44 -25.22
N ALA A 283 25.44 -17.32 -25.89
CA ALA A 283 25.98 -16.13 -25.22
C ALA A 283 25.11 -15.67 -24.03
N VAL A 284 23.80 -15.80 -24.16
CA VAL A 284 22.81 -15.67 -23.07
C VAL A 284 22.13 -17.02 -22.88
N VAL A 285 21.81 -17.40 -21.63
CA VAL A 285 21.05 -18.63 -21.34
C VAL A 285 19.62 -18.48 -21.87
N SER A 286 19.18 -19.40 -22.73
CA SER A 286 17.84 -19.36 -23.34
C SER A 286 16.73 -19.43 -22.30
N TYR A 287 15.53 -18.94 -22.64
CA TYR A 287 14.37 -19.03 -21.76
C TYR A 287 13.98 -20.50 -21.47
N GLU A 288 14.05 -21.36 -22.49
CA GLU A 288 13.77 -22.80 -22.33
C GLU A 288 14.76 -23.47 -21.37
N ASP A 289 16.04 -23.09 -21.43
CA ASP A 289 17.06 -23.55 -20.48
C ASP A 289 16.82 -23.03 -19.08
N ALA A 290 16.56 -21.73 -18.90
CA ALA A 290 16.29 -21.18 -17.58
C ALA A 290 15.01 -21.77 -16.94
N CYS A 291 13.99 -22.09 -17.74
CA CYS A 291 12.80 -22.85 -17.32
C CYS A 291 13.06 -24.32 -17.00
N ALA A 292 14.24 -24.86 -17.30
CA ALA A 292 14.65 -26.22 -16.96
C ALA A 292 15.57 -26.30 -15.72
N LEU A 293 15.75 -25.19 -14.99
CA LEU A 293 16.58 -25.09 -13.77
C LEU A 293 15.70 -24.94 -12.49
N PRO A 294 15.32 -26.05 -11.80
CA PRO A 294 14.40 -26.01 -10.66
C PRO A 294 14.84 -25.12 -9.49
N TYR A 295 16.12 -25.10 -9.13
CA TYR A 295 16.62 -24.34 -7.99
C TYR A 295 16.77 -22.85 -8.32
N LEU A 296 17.16 -22.50 -9.55
CA LEU A 296 17.06 -21.11 -10.03
C LEU A 296 15.63 -20.56 -9.89
N GLN A 297 14.63 -21.32 -10.34
CA GLN A 297 13.22 -20.92 -10.25
C GLN A 297 12.76 -20.80 -8.81
N ALA A 298 13.15 -21.74 -7.96
CA ALA A 298 12.86 -21.70 -6.52
C ALA A 298 13.41 -20.43 -5.87
N ALA A 299 14.66 -20.07 -6.19
CA ALA A 299 15.31 -18.86 -5.67
C ALA A 299 14.65 -17.57 -6.21
N LEU A 300 14.26 -17.51 -7.49
CA LEU A 300 13.53 -16.37 -8.06
C LEU A 300 12.12 -16.22 -7.49
N LYS A 301 11.36 -17.32 -7.34
CA LYS A 301 10.03 -17.30 -6.69
C LYS A 301 10.15 -16.82 -5.25
N GLU A 302 11.16 -17.29 -4.54
CA GLU A 302 11.41 -16.90 -3.15
C GLU A 302 11.84 -15.43 -3.02
N ALA A 303 12.67 -14.92 -3.93
CA ALA A 303 13.05 -13.51 -3.98
C ALA A 303 11.81 -12.62 -4.14
N LEU A 304 10.96 -12.92 -5.12
CA LEU A 304 9.70 -12.20 -5.36
C LEU A 304 8.68 -12.34 -4.22
N ARG A 305 8.82 -13.34 -3.34
CA ARG A 305 7.97 -13.55 -2.16
C ARG A 305 8.45 -12.72 -0.95
N ILE A 306 9.77 -12.70 -0.70
CA ILE A 306 10.36 -11.92 0.38
C ILE A 306 10.36 -10.42 0.04
N PHE A 307 10.71 -10.05 -1.19
CA PHE A 307 10.75 -8.66 -1.63
C PHE A 307 10.23 -8.56 -3.08
N GLY A 308 8.91 -8.57 -3.21
CA GLY A 308 8.22 -8.35 -4.49
C GLY A 308 7.92 -6.87 -4.73
N PRO A 309 8.08 -6.35 -5.97
CA PRO A 309 7.78 -4.94 -6.29
C PRO A 309 6.30 -4.58 -6.05
N GLY A 310 5.37 -5.52 -6.30
CA GLY A 310 3.94 -5.35 -6.09
C GLY A 310 3.47 -5.51 -4.64
N SER A 311 4.14 -4.88 -3.67
CA SER A 311 3.89 -5.09 -2.22
C SER A 311 2.68 -4.31 -1.64
N MET A 312 2.24 -3.27 -2.35
CA MET A 312 1.12 -2.39 -2.01
C MET A 312 -0.25 -3.11 -1.90
N GLY A 313 -1.20 -2.48 -1.20
CA GLY A 313 -2.57 -3.00 -1.08
C GLY A 313 -3.31 -3.07 -2.43
N LEU A 314 -4.12 -4.11 -2.63
CA LEU A 314 -4.93 -4.31 -3.83
C LEU A 314 -6.43 -4.10 -3.52
N PRO A 315 -6.92 -2.84 -3.45
CA PRO A 315 -8.28 -2.54 -3.01
C PRO A 315 -9.36 -3.02 -4.00
N ARG A 316 -10.44 -3.59 -3.47
CA ARG A 316 -11.66 -3.98 -4.20
C ARG A 316 -12.90 -3.51 -3.46
N VAL A 317 -13.85 -2.92 -4.17
CA VAL A 317 -15.13 -2.51 -3.60
C VAL A 317 -16.07 -3.72 -3.55
N VAL A 318 -16.67 -3.98 -2.40
CA VAL A 318 -17.65 -5.06 -2.22
C VAL A 318 -18.90 -4.77 -3.06
N PRO A 319 -19.31 -5.68 -3.96
CA PRO A 319 -20.47 -5.47 -4.82
C PRO A 319 -21.79 -5.67 -4.06
N LYS A 320 -22.89 -5.38 -4.75
CA LYS A 320 -24.25 -5.65 -4.28
C LYS A 320 -24.43 -7.09 -3.80
N GLY A 321 -25.00 -7.24 -2.61
CA GLY A 321 -25.15 -8.51 -1.90
C GLY A 321 -24.08 -8.80 -0.86
N GLY A 322 -23.03 -7.99 -0.75
CA GLY A 322 -21.97 -8.16 0.25
C GLY A 322 -20.98 -9.28 -0.09
N VAL A 323 -20.02 -9.53 0.81
CA VAL A 323 -19.10 -10.68 0.72
C VAL A 323 -18.74 -11.22 2.10
N THR A 324 -18.75 -12.54 2.26
CA THR A 324 -18.28 -13.21 3.47
C THR A 324 -16.84 -13.72 3.28
N VAL A 325 -15.95 -13.36 4.20
CA VAL A 325 -14.55 -13.81 4.24
C VAL A 325 -14.24 -14.30 5.66
N GLY A 326 -13.95 -15.60 5.81
CA GLY A 326 -13.98 -16.24 7.12
C GLY A 326 -15.40 -16.16 7.70
N ASP A 327 -15.51 -15.76 8.97
CA ASP A 327 -16.78 -15.61 9.67
C ASP A 327 -17.36 -14.17 9.57
N VAL A 328 -16.66 -13.24 8.91
CA VAL A 328 -17.07 -11.84 8.78
C VAL A 328 -17.76 -11.60 7.43
N THR A 329 -18.94 -10.97 7.46
CA THR A 329 -19.65 -10.51 6.26
C THR A 329 -19.54 -9.00 6.12
N PHE A 330 -18.99 -8.55 5.00
CA PHE A 330 -18.83 -7.14 4.66
C PHE A 330 -19.98 -6.69 3.76
N PRO A 331 -20.63 -5.53 4.06
CA PRO A 331 -21.70 -4.99 3.23
C PRO A 331 -21.17 -4.39 1.92
N GLU A 332 -22.10 -4.14 0.99
CA GLU A 332 -21.84 -3.42 -0.27
C GLU A 332 -21.15 -2.07 -0.03
N GLY A 333 -20.24 -1.68 -0.92
CA GLY A 333 -19.57 -0.37 -0.88
C GLY A 333 -18.36 -0.26 0.06
N VAL A 334 -18.12 -1.24 0.94
CA VAL A 334 -16.86 -1.33 1.69
C VAL A 334 -15.71 -1.64 0.74
N THR A 335 -14.55 -1.00 0.92
CA THR A 335 -13.33 -1.37 0.21
C THR A 335 -12.58 -2.43 1.02
N LEU A 336 -12.28 -3.57 0.40
CA LEU A 336 -11.46 -4.63 0.97
C LEU A 336 -10.09 -4.66 0.29
N THR A 337 -9.03 -4.60 1.07
CA THR A 337 -7.65 -4.48 0.56
C THR A 337 -6.81 -5.66 1.01
N ILE A 338 -6.24 -6.38 0.04
CA ILE A 338 -5.27 -7.45 0.30
C ILE A 338 -3.88 -6.93 -0.07
N SER A 339 -2.96 -6.95 0.88
CA SER A 339 -1.53 -6.66 0.62
C SER A 339 -0.78 -7.96 0.32
N PRO A 340 -0.15 -8.09 -0.86
CA PRO A 340 0.74 -9.21 -1.17
C PRO A 340 1.86 -9.33 -0.12
N TRP A 341 2.44 -8.21 0.35
CA TRP A 341 3.45 -8.22 1.41
C TRP A 341 2.98 -8.95 2.68
N VAL A 342 1.76 -8.65 3.16
CA VAL A 342 1.20 -9.30 4.36
C VAL A 342 0.91 -10.78 4.12
N ILE A 343 0.33 -11.13 2.95
CA ILE A 343 0.04 -12.52 2.57
C ILE A 343 1.33 -13.33 2.45
N HIS A 344 2.37 -12.77 1.83
CA HIS A 344 3.65 -13.45 1.56
C HIS A 344 4.46 -13.65 2.85
N HIS A 345 4.36 -12.73 3.82
CA HIS A 345 5.03 -12.83 5.13
C HIS A 345 4.17 -13.45 6.24
N SER A 346 2.96 -13.92 5.93
CA SER A 346 2.07 -14.53 6.93
C SER A 346 2.64 -15.87 7.43
N LYS A 347 2.90 -15.95 8.74
CA LYS A 347 3.33 -17.20 9.40
C LYS A 347 2.28 -18.32 9.30
N GLU A 348 1.00 -17.96 9.31
CA GLU A 348 -0.12 -18.91 9.14
C GLU A 348 -0.08 -19.60 7.78
N LEU A 349 0.29 -18.85 6.72
CA LEU A 349 0.29 -19.34 5.34
C LEU A 349 1.60 -20.02 4.95
N TRP A 350 2.74 -19.48 5.40
CA TRP A 350 4.07 -19.88 4.93
C TRP A 350 4.87 -20.71 5.94
N GLY A 351 4.56 -20.59 7.24
CA GLY A 351 5.27 -21.19 8.38
C GLY A 351 6.01 -20.15 9.22
N GLU A 352 6.57 -20.55 10.36
CA GLU A 352 7.31 -19.64 11.26
C GLU A 352 8.44 -18.87 10.55
N ASN A 353 9.10 -19.54 9.60
CA ASN A 353 10.15 -18.98 8.74
C ASN A 353 9.61 -18.21 7.51
N ALA A 354 8.42 -17.62 7.59
CA ALA A 354 7.83 -16.82 6.51
C ALA A 354 8.68 -15.59 6.13
N ARG A 355 9.50 -15.08 7.05
CA ARG A 355 10.41 -13.94 6.81
C ARG A 355 11.83 -14.33 6.37
N GLU A 356 12.14 -15.63 6.33
CA GLU A 356 13.44 -16.13 5.90
C GLU A 356 13.41 -16.46 4.40
N PHE A 357 14.45 -16.02 3.68
CA PHE A 357 14.70 -16.42 2.29
C PHE A 357 15.14 -17.89 2.27
N ASN A 358 14.22 -18.76 1.87
CA ASN A 358 14.40 -20.21 1.80
C ASN A 358 13.83 -20.72 0.45
N PRO A 359 14.69 -20.92 -0.56
CA PRO A 359 14.29 -21.50 -1.84
C PRO A 359 13.80 -22.95 -1.73
N GLU A 360 14.33 -23.76 -0.80
CA GLU A 360 13.99 -25.17 -0.60
C GLU A 360 12.49 -25.42 -0.44
N ARG A 361 11.78 -24.45 0.16
CA ARG A 361 10.32 -24.43 0.32
C ARG A 361 9.58 -24.66 -1.00
N TRP A 362 10.10 -24.16 -2.12
CA TRP A 362 9.49 -24.31 -3.44
C TRP A 362 9.69 -25.69 -4.06
N LEU A 363 10.61 -26.49 -3.51
CA LEU A 363 10.88 -27.87 -3.91
C LEU A 363 10.15 -28.90 -3.03
N GLN A 364 9.39 -28.46 -2.01
CA GLN A 364 8.66 -29.35 -1.11
C GLN A 364 7.39 -29.94 -1.76
N PRO A 365 7.01 -31.20 -1.48
CA PRO A 365 5.83 -31.83 -2.07
C PRO A 365 4.49 -31.14 -1.76
N ASP A 366 4.41 -30.28 -0.73
CA ASP A 366 3.20 -29.56 -0.36
C ASP A 366 3.07 -28.16 -1.00
N ILE A 367 4.08 -27.72 -1.80
CA ILE A 367 4.15 -26.35 -2.34
C ILE A 367 2.90 -25.90 -3.08
N ALA A 368 2.23 -26.80 -3.82
CA ALA A 368 0.98 -26.50 -4.53
C ALA A 368 -0.15 -25.97 -3.62
N LYS A 369 -0.13 -26.27 -2.32
CA LYS A 369 -1.07 -25.70 -1.33
C LYS A 369 -0.73 -24.27 -0.93
N LYS A 370 0.55 -23.89 -1.01
CA LYS A 370 1.07 -22.55 -0.65
C LYS A 370 1.14 -21.62 -1.85
N GLU A 371 1.39 -22.14 -3.05
CA GLU A 371 1.52 -21.36 -4.29
C GLU A 371 0.26 -20.56 -4.65
N ARG A 372 -0.93 -20.99 -4.20
CA ARG A 372 -2.17 -20.19 -4.30
C ARG A 372 -2.15 -18.85 -3.54
N TYR A 373 -1.21 -18.68 -2.60
CA TYR A 373 -0.95 -17.44 -1.86
C TYR A 373 0.17 -16.60 -2.48
N PHE A 374 0.86 -17.13 -3.51
CA PHE A 374 1.92 -16.43 -4.23
C PHE A 374 1.31 -15.54 -5.32
N ILE A 375 1.10 -14.27 -4.96
CA ILE A 375 0.44 -13.26 -5.81
C ILE A 375 1.31 -12.01 -6.11
N PRO A 376 2.61 -12.11 -6.47
CA PRO A 376 3.42 -10.92 -6.76
C PRO A 376 2.98 -10.20 -8.06
N TRP A 377 2.19 -10.87 -8.91
CA TRP A 377 1.51 -10.28 -10.09
C TRP A 377 0.06 -9.87 -9.80
N GLY A 378 -0.37 -9.85 -8.54
CA GLY A 378 -1.77 -9.77 -8.15
C GLY A 378 -2.54 -11.06 -8.47
N ALA A 379 -3.87 -10.95 -8.60
CA ALA A 379 -4.75 -12.09 -8.89
C ALA A 379 -6.01 -11.67 -9.68
N GLY A 380 -6.70 -12.67 -10.25
CA GLY A 380 -7.97 -12.50 -10.97
C GLY A 380 -7.86 -11.68 -12.26
N TYR A 381 -8.96 -11.05 -12.66
CA TYR A 381 -9.05 -10.26 -13.90
C TYR A 381 -8.10 -9.04 -13.95
N ALA A 382 -7.57 -8.65 -12.80
CA ALA A 382 -6.69 -7.50 -12.61
C ALA A 382 -5.20 -7.89 -12.50
N SER A 383 -4.85 -9.16 -12.73
CA SER A 383 -3.45 -9.64 -12.75
C SER A 383 -2.57 -8.84 -13.72
N CYS A 384 -1.27 -8.80 -13.44
CA CYS A 384 -0.27 -8.11 -14.25
C CYS A 384 -0.20 -8.72 -15.67
N PRO A 385 -0.44 -7.94 -16.74
CA PRO A 385 -0.33 -8.44 -18.11
C PRO A 385 1.12 -8.73 -18.50
N GLY A 386 2.07 -7.96 -17.97
CA GLY A 386 3.51 -8.11 -18.22
C GLY A 386 4.16 -9.33 -17.57
N GLN A 387 3.42 -10.19 -16.86
CA GLN A 387 4.01 -11.33 -16.13
C GLN A 387 4.89 -12.23 -17.01
N THR A 388 4.54 -12.43 -18.28
CA THR A 388 5.31 -13.23 -19.23
C THR A 388 6.65 -12.57 -19.56
N VAL A 389 6.62 -11.27 -19.91
CA VAL A 389 7.79 -10.46 -20.26
C VAL A 389 8.74 -10.35 -19.06
N ALA A 390 8.20 -10.14 -17.86
CA ALA A 390 8.96 -10.08 -16.62
C ALA A 390 9.61 -11.43 -16.27
N LYS A 391 8.90 -12.55 -16.40
CA LYS A 391 9.46 -13.89 -16.16
C LYS A 391 10.63 -14.20 -17.09
N ILE A 392 10.52 -13.89 -18.38
CA ILE A 392 11.59 -14.11 -19.36
C ILE A 392 12.84 -13.32 -18.97
N GLN A 393 12.70 -12.02 -18.67
CA GLN A 393 13.82 -11.18 -18.21
C GLN A 393 14.47 -11.73 -16.94
N LEU A 394 13.67 -11.95 -15.89
CA LEU A 394 14.14 -12.42 -14.59
C LEU A 394 14.92 -13.73 -14.71
N LEU A 395 14.39 -14.71 -15.48
CA LEU A 395 15.01 -16.02 -15.66
C LEU A 395 16.29 -15.94 -16.49
N LYS A 396 16.27 -15.29 -17.66
CA LYS A 396 17.44 -15.24 -18.58
C LYS A 396 18.61 -14.44 -18.00
N VAL A 397 18.32 -13.28 -17.38
CA VAL A 397 19.35 -12.44 -16.74
C VAL A 397 19.95 -13.17 -15.53
N ALA A 398 19.11 -13.72 -14.64
CA ALA A 398 19.61 -14.45 -13.47
C ALA A 398 20.41 -15.71 -13.86
N ALA A 399 19.93 -16.49 -14.83
CA ALA A 399 20.64 -17.69 -15.29
C ALA A 399 22.00 -17.35 -15.90
N SER A 400 22.08 -16.33 -16.76
CA SER A 400 23.34 -15.96 -17.43
C SER A 400 24.34 -15.38 -16.43
N ILE A 401 23.91 -14.49 -15.54
CA ILE A 401 24.78 -13.92 -14.50
C ILE A 401 25.32 -15.01 -13.57
N VAL A 402 24.47 -15.95 -13.15
CA VAL A 402 24.87 -17.08 -12.29
C VAL A 402 25.53 -18.23 -13.08
N ARG A 403 25.68 -18.11 -14.41
CA ARG A 403 26.55 -18.98 -15.22
C ARG A 403 27.95 -18.39 -15.38
N ASP A 404 28.06 -17.06 -15.46
CA ASP A 404 29.27 -16.39 -15.96
C ASP A 404 30.08 -15.68 -14.86
N TYR A 405 29.45 -15.14 -13.79
CA TYR A 405 30.15 -14.28 -12.81
C TYR A 405 30.07 -14.75 -11.37
N ASP A 406 31.17 -14.66 -10.61
CA ASP A 406 31.15 -14.79 -9.15
C ASP A 406 31.00 -13.43 -8.48
N ILE A 407 29.75 -13.09 -8.15
CA ILE A 407 29.40 -11.81 -7.50
C ILE A 407 29.57 -11.93 -5.98
N ARG A 408 30.03 -10.85 -5.34
CA ARG A 408 30.08 -10.71 -3.88
C ARG A 408 29.69 -9.29 -3.46
N GLN A 409 29.09 -9.15 -2.28
CA GLN A 409 28.83 -7.83 -1.71
C GLN A 409 30.14 -7.16 -1.31
N VAL A 410 30.34 -5.90 -1.71
CA VAL A 410 31.50 -5.07 -1.33
C VAL A 410 31.58 -4.90 0.19
N GLN A 411 30.42 -4.82 0.85
CA GLN A 411 30.28 -4.73 2.30
C GLN A 411 29.31 -5.81 2.79
N PRO A 412 29.76 -7.05 3.07
CA PRO A 412 28.87 -8.18 3.40
C PRO A 412 27.95 -7.94 4.62
N GLY A 413 28.40 -7.13 5.59
CA GLY A 413 27.57 -6.75 6.75
C GLY A 413 26.49 -5.70 6.46
N LYS A 414 26.51 -5.02 5.31
CA LYS A 414 25.58 -3.93 5.00
C LYS A 414 24.27 -4.46 4.44
N GLU A 415 23.24 -4.48 5.28
CA GLU A 415 21.89 -4.86 4.88
C GLU A 415 21.16 -3.74 4.12
N TRP A 416 20.12 -4.12 3.38
CA TRP A 416 19.16 -3.18 2.81
C TRP A 416 18.38 -2.44 3.90
N ARG A 417 18.42 -1.10 3.87
CA ARG A 417 17.58 -0.26 4.73
C ARG A 417 16.21 -0.04 4.07
N VAL A 418 15.21 -0.82 4.47
CA VAL A 418 13.82 -0.56 4.10
C VAL A 418 13.33 0.68 4.84
N ILE A 419 13.17 1.81 4.14
CA ILE A 419 12.61 3.03 4.70
C ILE A 419 11.08 2.88 4.78
N LYS A 420 10.56 2.64 5.99
CA LYS A 420 9.11 2.63 6.24
C LYS A 420 8.65 4.03 6.64
N ILE A 421 7.87 4.68 5.78
CA ILE A 421 7.18 5.94 6.12
C ILE A 421 5.86 5.57 6.81
N LYS A 422 5.88 5.54 8.15
CA LYS A 422 4.72 5.21 8.97
C LYS A 422 4.07 6.48 9.52
N LEU A 423 2.95 6.90 8.93
CA LEU A 423 2.14 8.02 9.40
C LEU A 423 1.04 7.49 10.34
N ASN A 424 1.31 7.52 11.65
CA ASN A 424 0.34 7.15 12.68
C ASN A 424 -0.37 8.40 13.22
N PHE A 425 -1.62 8.64 12.82
CA PHE A 425 -2.49 9.64 13.45
C PHE A 425 -3.54 8.93 14.30
N MET A 426 -3.48 9.08 15.62
CA MET A 426 -4.40 8.43 16.56
C MET A 426 -5.33 9.46 17.19
N LEU A 427 -6.59 9.47 16.74
CA LEU A 427 -7.64 10.31 17.32
C LEU A 427 -8.55 9.44 18.17
N TRP A 428 -8.67 9.77 19.46
CA TRP A 428 -9.52 9.06 20.42
C TRP A 428 -10.71 9.95 20.79
N ASP A 429 -11.93 9.46 20.54
CA ASP A 429 -13.15 10.04 21.11
C ASP A 429 -13.43 9.38 22.46
N THR A 430 -13.14 10.08 23.56
CA THR A 430 -13.60 9.67 24.88
C THR A 430 -15.04 10.14 25.08
N ALA A 431 -16.00 9.38 24.55
CA ALA A 431 -17.42 9.70 24.61
C ALA A 431 -17.85 10.10 26.04
N GLY A 432 -18.22 11.38 26.19
CA GLY A 432 -18.20 12.15 27.45
C GLY A 432 -19.19 11.77 28.55
N THR A 433 -19.59 10.50 28.66
CA THR A 433 -20.35 10.01 29.81
C THR A 433 -19.40 9.60 30.94
N GLU A 434 -19.65 10.13 32.14
CA GLU A 434 -18.81 9.89 33.34
C GLU A 434 -18.64 8.40 33.68
N ARG A 435 -19.57 7.55 33.21
CA ARG A 435 -19.56 6.10 33.38
C ARG A 435 -18.34 5.40 32.77
N PHE A 436 -17.67 6.01 31.78
CA PHE A 436 -16.44 5.46 31.18
C PHE A 436 -15.16 6.16 31.66
N ARG A 437 -15.24 7.07 32.64
CA ARG A 437 -14.10 7.88 33.13
C ARG A 437 -12.93 7.03 33.65
N SER A 438 -13.19 5.81 34.12
CA SER A 438 -12.16 4.82 34.50
C SER A 438 -11.34 4.31 33.32
N VAL A 439 -11.93 4.24 32.11
CA VAL A 439 -11.28 3.83 30.86
C VAL A 439 -10.62 5.03 30.19
N SER A 440 -11.21 6.24 30.26
CA SER A 440 -10.66 7.46 29.66
C SER A 440 -9.20 7.75 30.04
N ARG A 441 -8.78 7.37 31.26
CA ARG A 441 -7.44 7.63 31.80
C ARG A 441 -6.31 6.96 31.02
N SER A 442 -6.53 5.81 30.37
CA SER A 442 -5.49 5.16 29.57
C SER A 442 -5.26 5.89 28.23
N TYR A 443 -6.26 6.60 27.71
CA TYR A 443 -6.18 7.32 26.43
C TYR A 443 -5.53 8.71 26.53
N TYR A 444 -5.43 9.28 27.74
CA TYR A 444 -4.72 10.55 27.94
C TYR A 444 -3.20 10.38 27.96
N ARG A 445 -2.68 9.18 28.27
CA ARG A 445 -1.25 8.93 28.44
C ARG A 445 -0.47 9.21 27.15
N GLY A 446 0.41 10.21 27.19
CA GLY A 446 1.18 10.63 26.02
C GLY A 446 0.32 11.29 24.94
N ALA A 447 -0.74 12.02 25.30
CA ALA A 447 -1.40 12.91 24.35
C ALA A 447 -0.60 14.23 24.21
N ALA A 448 -0.23 14.60 22.97
CA ALA A 448 0.39 15.90 22.67
C ALA A 448 -0.64 17.03 22.50
N GLY A 449 -1.90 16.69 22.20
CA GLY A 449 -3.00 17.61 21.98
C GLY A 449 -4.31 17.14 22.59
N ALA A 450 -5.15 18.08 23.02
CA ALA A 450 -6.51 17.84 23.50
C ALA A 450 -7.50 18.86 22.91
N VAL A 451 -8.69 18.39 22.54
CA VAL A 451 -9.83 19.22 22.15
C VAL A 451 -10.88 19.07 23.25
N LEU A 452 -11.17 20.17 23.94
CA LEU A 452 -12.11 20.20 25.06
C LEU A 452 -13.45 20.74 24.57
N VAL A 453 -14.46 19.88 24.46
CA VAL A 453 -15.73 20.19 23.78
C VAL A 453 -16.88 20.35 24.78
N TYR A 454 -17.68 21.40 24.63
CA TYR A 454 -18.95 21.59 25.34
C TYR A 454 -20.09 21.91 24.37
N ASP A 455 -21.32 21.92 24.87
CA ASP A 455 -22.54 22.28 24.14
C ASP A 455 -22.87 23.75 24.44
N ILE A 456 -22.83 24.64 23.44
CA ILE A 456 -23.08 26.08 23.64
C ILE A 456 -24.50 26.39 24.09
N THR A 457 -25.41 25.43 23.91
CA THR A 457 -26.80 25.50 24.38
C THR A 457 -27.00 24.76 25.71
N SER A 458 -25.93 24.51 26.46
CA SER A 458 -25.99 23.85 27.77
C SER A 458 -24.88 24.33 28.71
N HIS A 459 -25.22 25.27 29.60
CA HIS A 459 -24.33 25.83 30.61
C HIS A 459 -23.86 24.75 31.62
N SER A 460 -24.61 23.67 31.81
CA SER A 460 -24.18 22.51 32.62
C SER A 460 -23.01 21.75 31.97
N SER A 461 -22.99 21.62 30.64
CA SER A 461 -21.89 20.98 29.92
C SER A 461 -20.59 21.78 30.03
N PHE A 462 -20.69 23.12 29.99
CA PHE A 462 -19.57 24.04 30.13
C PHE A 462 -18.96 24.00 31.54
N ARG A 463 -19.80 24.00 32.59
CA ARG A 463 -19.31 23.80 33.98
C ARG A 463 -18.67 22.42 34.19
N GLY A 464 -19.08 21.42 33.40
CA GLY A 464 -18.53 20.06 33.42
C GLY A 464 -17.09 19.93 32.88
N LEU A 465 -16.51 20.97 32.27
CA LEU A 465 -15.21 20.86 31.59
C LEU A 465 -13.99 20.79 32.52
N GLN A 466 -14.02 21.49 33.66
CA GLN A 466 -12.85 21.63 34.55
C GLN A 466 -12.23 20.28 34.97
N PRO A 467 -13.01 19.25 35.38
CA PRO A 467 -12.45 17.96 35.74
C PRO A 467 -11.78 17.23 34.56
N PHE A 468 -12.20 17.45 33.31
CA PHE A 468 -11.54 16.83 32.14
C PHE A 468 -10.22 17.53 31.80
N LEU A 469 -10.17 18.86 31.89
CA LEU A 469 -8.93 19.62 31.74
C LEU A 469 -7.89 19.22 32.79
N ASN A 470 -8.33 19.01 34.04
CA ASN A 470 -7.45 18.56 35.12
C ASN A 470 -6.92 17.14 34.89
N ASP A 471 -7.78 16.18 34.52
CA ASP A 471 -7.34 14.80 34.22
C ASP A 471 -6.40 14.75 33.00
N ALA A 472 -6.67 15.55 31.95
CA ALA A 472 -5.80 15.64 30.79
C ALA A 472 -4.41 16.20 31.15
N ARG A 473 -4.34 17.30 31.92
CA ARG A 473 -3.07 17.88 32.40
C ARG A 473 -2.29 16.96 33.35
N ALA A 474 -2.99 16.11 34.11
CA ALA A 474 -2.36 15.19 35.05
C ALA A 474 -1.82 13.89 34.39
N LEU A 475 -2.32 13.52 33.21
CA LEU A 475 -2.05 12.21 32.60
C LEU A 475 -1.40 12.28 31.20
N ALA A 476 -1.49 13.42 30.51
CA ALA A 476 -0.91 13.61 29.18
C ALA A 476 0.56 14.10 29.19
N SER A 477 1.06 14.49 28.03
CA SER A 477 2.39 15.11 27.91
C SER A 477 2.46 16.41 28.75
N PRO A 478 3.59 16.70 29.43
CA PRO A 478 3.75 17.97 30.16
C PRO A 478 3.50 19.22 29.31
N ASN A 479 3.75 19.11 28.00
CA ASN A 479 3.60 20.18 27.03
C ASN A 479 2.25 20.18 26.29
N LEU A 480 1.24 19.45 26.82
CA LEU A 480 -0.09 19.29 26.24
C LEU A 480 -0.66 20.59 25.68
N THR A 481 -0.99 20.59 24.40
CA THR A 481 -1.66 21.71 23.76
C THR A 481 -3.18 21.50 23.81
N THR A 482 -3.93 22.45 24.35
CA THR A 482 -5.40 22.34 24.50
C THR A 482 -6.11 23.44 23.73
N ILE A 483 -7.22 23.10 23.07
CA ILE A 483 -8.17 24.06 22.47
C ILE A 483 -9.55 23.83 23.08
N LEU A 484 -10.26 24.90 23.42
CA LEU A 484 -11.66 24.86 23.86
C LEU A 484 -12.59 25.03 22.65
N VAL A 485 -13.62 24.20 22.56
CA VAL A 485 -14.57 24.16 21.45
C VAL A 485 -16.01 24.18 21.95
N GLY A 486 -16.74 25.22 21.60
CA GLY A 486 -18.20 25.26 21.72
C GLY A 486 -18.83 24.56 20.52
N ASN A 487 -19.51 23.45 20.73
CA ASN A 487 -20.19 22.69 19.68
C ASN A 487 -21.69 23.06 19.61
N LYS A 488 -22.31 22.74 18.48
CA LYS A 488 -23.68 23.04 18.07
C LYS A 488 -23.96 24.50 17.69
N LEU A 489 -23.03 25.12 16.97
CA LEU A 489 -23.24 26.45 16.37
C LEU A 489 -24.52 26.52 15.52
N ASP A 490 -24.96 25.41 14.92
CA ASP A 490 -26.22 25.28 14.18
C ASP A 490 -27.50 25.51 15.02
N LEU A 491 -27.41 25.50 16.35
CA LEU A 491 -28.52 25.80 17.27
C LEU A 491 -28.42 27.20 17.90
N ALA A 492 -27.36 27.96 17.64
CA ALA A 492 -27.21 29.33 18.12
C ALA A 492 -27.98 30.31 17.20
N ASN A 493 -29.24 30.54 17.51
CA ASN A 493 -29.97 31.70 16.96
C ASN A 493 -29.58 32.97 17.75
N ASP A 494 -28.82 33.87 17.13
CA ASP A 494 -28.23 35.07 17.77
C ASP A 494 -29.21 36.16 18.27
N ASN A 495 -30.53 35.93 18.21
CA ASN A 495 -31.54 36.96 18.46
C ASN A 495 -31.95 37.18 19.93
N ASN A 496 -31.51 36.35 20.90
CA ASN A 496 -31.94 36.44 22.31
C ASN A 496 -30.78 36.24 23.32
N LEU A 497 -29.80 37.14 23.34
CA LEU A 497 -28.85 37.22 24.46
C LEU A 497 -29.45 38.06 25.59
N ILE A 498 -29.89 37.40 26.68
CA ILE A 498 -30.24 38.07 27.94
C ILE A 498 -28.98 38.11 28.82
N ASP A 499 -28.34 39.28 28.88
CA ASP A 499 -27.25 39.56 29.81
C ASP A 499 -27.79 39.54 31.25
N LEU A 500 -27.57 38.43 31.98
CA LEU A 500 -27.88 38.35 33.41
C LEU A 500 -26.69 38.87 34.24
N PRO A 501 -26.88 39.90 35.08
CA PRO A 501 -25.80 40.41 35.92
C PRO A 501 -25.40 39.41 37.01
N PRO A 502 -24.15 39.45 37.50
CA PRO A 502 -23.67 38.52 38.52
C PRO A 502 -24.45 38.69 39.84
N PRO A 503 -24.74 37.59 40.57
CA PRO A 503 -25.56 37.66 41.78
C PRO A 503 -24.83 38.36 42.94
N THR A 504 -25.46 39.39 43.50
CA THR A 504 -25.03 40.04 44.74
C THR A 504 -25.43 39.22 45.98
N PRO A 505 -24.62 39.19 47.06
CA PRO A 505 -24.87 38.33 48.21
C PRO A 505 -25.57 39.03 49.38
N SER A 506 -26.89 38.88 49.54
CA SER A 506 -27.55 39.06 50.84
C SER A 506 -28.98 38.48 50.98
N SER A 507 -29.13 37.64 52.01
CA SER A 507 -30.22 37.63 53.01
C SER A 507 -31.70 37.46 52.61
N THR A 508 -32.21 36.22 52.77
CA THR A 508 -33.46 35.86 53.49
C THR A 508 -34.72 36.75 53.39
N SER A 509 -35.77 36.30 52.69
CA SER A 509 -36.89 35.51 53.28
C SER A 509 -38.23 35.61 52.52
N SER A 510 -38.88 34.46 52.31
CA SER A 510 -40.35 34.25 52.18
C SER A 510 -41.20 35.15 51.25
N SER A 511 -41.55 34.63 50.07
CA SER A 511 -42.94 34.19 49.77
C SER A 511 -43.03 33.49 48.41
N LEU A 512 -43.60 32.29 48.37
CA LEU A 512 -43.92 31.54 47.15
C LEU A 512 -45.39 31.76 46.76
N PRO A 513 -45.69 31.93 45.47
CA PRO A 513 -46.89 31.37 44.86
C PRO A 513 -46.53 30.23 43.87
N PRO A 514 -47.48 29.33 43.55
CA PRO A 514 -47.13 27.99 43.08
C PRO A 514 -47.06 27.86 41.56
N TYR A 515 -46.05 27.14 41.06
CA TYR A 515 -46.07 26.54 39.72
C TYR A 515 -45.85 25.02 39.78
N GLY A 516 -46.51 24.32 38.87
CA GLY A 516 -46.82 22.90 38.97
C GLY A 516 -45.61 21.97 39.02
N THR A 517 -45.72 20.98 39.91
CA THR A 517 -44.89 19.77 39.90
C THR A 517 -45.08 18.97 38.60
N SER A 518 -44.02 18.83 37.81
CA SER A 518 -43.84 17.72 36.87
C SER A 518 -42.47 17.07 37.07
N SER A 519 -42.27 16.54 38.28
CA SER A 519 -41.11 15.71 38.64
C SER A 519 -41.12 14.38 37.87
N GLY A 520 -40.65 14.41 36.63
CA GLY A 520 -40.38 13.23 35.83
C GLY A 520 -39.10 12.53 36.31
N SER A 521 -39.20 11.71 37.36
CA SER A 521 -38.09 10.90 37.86
C SER A 521 -37.71 9.80 36.86
N ALA A 522 -36.79 10.13 35.95
CA ALA A 522 -36.26 9.19 34.97
C ALA A 522 -35.35 8.14 35.66
N HIS A 523 -35.91 6.95 35.92
CA HIS A 523 -35.12 5.78 36.28
C HIS A 523 -34.04 5.50 35.23
N ALA A 524 -32.79 5.38 35.67
CA ALA A 524 -31.68 5.04 34.79
C ALA A 524 -31.77 3.58 34.33
N THR A 525 -32.30 3.35 33.13
CA THR A 525 -32.30 2.04 32.47
C THR A 525 -30.98 1.76 31.76
N LEU A 526 -30.60 0.48 31.68
CA LEU A 526 -29.47 0.02 30.89
C LEU A 526 -29.80 0.18 29.40
N GLY A 527 -29.04 0.99 28.66
CA GLY A 527 -29.27 1.23 27.22
C GLY A 527 -29.90 2.58 26.85
N ALA A 528 -29.97 3.55 27.77
CA ALA A 528 -30.40 4.91 27.43
C ALA A 528 -29.43 5.58 26.44
N GLN A 529 -29.84 5.70 25.17
CA GLN A 529 -29.20 6.62 24.22
C GLN A 529 -29.43 8.05 24.69
N MET A 530 -28.35 8.78 24.96
CA MET A 530 -28.40 10.24 25.12
C MET A 530 -28.87 10.84 23.80
N ARG A 531 -30.13 11.30 23.75
CA ARG A 531 -30.64 12.05 22.61
C ARG A 531 -29.99 13.43 22.57
N ALA A 532 -29.91 14.02 21.37
CA ALA A 532 -29.44 15.39 21.21
C ALA A 532 -30.21 16.34 22.15
N THR A 533 -29.50 17.13 22.96
CA THR A 533 -30.10 18.20 23.76
C THR A 533 -30.75 19.21 22.81
N VAL A 534 -32.07 19.31 22.89
CA VAL A 534 -32.87 20.34 22.22
C VAL A 534 -32.96 21.52 23.18
N ALA A 535 -32.38 22.66 22.80
CA ALA A 535 -32.45 23.88 23.58
C ALA A 535 -33.57 24.78 23.02
N PRO A 536 -34.69 24.94 23.75
CA PRO A 536 -35.80 25.77 23.27
C PRO A 536 -35.50 27.28 23.29
N GLU A 537 -34.51 27.73 24.07
CA GLU A 537 -34.18 29.15 24.26
C GLU A 537 -32.90 29.60 23.52
N GLY A 538 -32.19 28.69 22.85
CA GLY A 538 -31.00 29.00 22.04
C GLY A 538 -29.68 28.89 22.80
N ARG A 539 -28.80 29.89 22.65
CA ARG A 539 -27.43 29.93 23.20
C ARG A 539 -27.45 30.22 24.70
N GLU A 540 -26.90 29.31 25.51
CA GLU A 540 -26.76 29.49 26.98
C GLU A 540 -25.37 29.96 27.41
N VAL A 541 -24.34 29.76 26.58
CA VAL A 541 -22.95 30.14 26.86
C VAL A 541 -22.46 31.12 25.80
N SER A 542 -21.98 32.28 26.25
CA SER A 542 -21.45 33.31 25.37
C SER A 542 -19.98 33.04 25.00
N ALA A 543 -19.59 33.41 23.78
CA ALA A 543 -18.18 33.29 23.34
C ALA A 543 -17.23 34.09 24.25
N THR A 544 -17.69 35.20 24.84
CA THR A 544 -16.92 36.03 25.78
C THR A 544 -16.72 35.35 27.14
N GLU A 545 -17.74 34.67 27.67
CA GLU A 545 -17.63 33.83 28.87
C GLU A 545 -16.64 32.68 28.65
N ALA A 546 -16.79 31.94 27.54
CA ALA A 546 -15.89 30.84 27.19
C ALA A 546 -14.43 31.32 27.03
N SER A 547 -14.23 32.47 26.38
CA SER A 547 -12.90 33.09 26.23
C SER A 547 -12.27 33.50 27.56
N ARG A 548 -13.05 34.07 28.49
CA ARG A 548 -12.58 34.43 29.84
C ARG A 548 -12.19 33.18 30.64
N TRP A 549 -13.01 32.13 30.61
CA TRP A 549 -12.74 30.87 31.30
C TRP A 549 -11.48 30.19 30.75
N ALA A 550 -11.35 30.09 29.42
CA ALA A 550 -10.17 29.53 28.76
C ALA A 550 -8.89 30.29 29.14
N SER A 551 -8.95 31.62 29.06
CA SER A 551 -7.80 32.50 29.40
C SER A 551 -7.38 32.35 30.86
N GLY A 552 -8.33 32.32 31.80
CA GLY A 552 -8.07 32.14 33.23
C GLY A 552 -7.45 30.79 33.60
N LEU A 553 -7.52 29.81 32.70
CA LEU A 553 -6.94 28.47 32.89
C LEU A 553 -5.75 28.18 31.99
N GLY A 554 -5.29 29.15 31.17
CA GLY A 554 -4.18 28.94 30.23
C GLY A 554 -4.53 28.02 29.05
N VAL A 555 -5.75 28.10 28.54
CA VAL A 555 -6.15 27.50 27.25
C VAL A 555 -6.12 28.61 26.20
N PRO A 556 -5.17 28.60 25.24
CA PRO A 556 -4.85 29.76 24.41
C PRO A 556 -5.82 30.02 23.25
N VAL A 557 -6.69 29.07 22.91
CA VAL A 557 -7.61 29.19 21.78
C VAL A 557 -9.00 28.68 22.17
N THR A 558 -10.00 29.51 21.86
CA THR A 558 -11.43 29.17 21.89
C THR A 558 -12.00 29.28 20.49
N THR A 559 -12.85 28.34 20.08
CA THR A 559 -13.61 28.45 18.83
C THR A 559 -14.99 27.80 18.97
N GLU A 560 -15.90 28.12 18.06
CA GLU A 560 -17.22 27.51 17.99
C GLU A 560 -17.36 26.74 16.66
N VAL A 561 -18.09 25.64 16.69
CA VAL A 561 -18.25 24.70 15.56
C VAL A 561 -19.65 24.10 15.54
N SER A 562 -20.05 23.57 14.39
CA SER A 562 -21.14 22.60 14.31
C SER A 562 -20.60 21.27 13.83
N ALA A 563 -20.59 20.27 14.72
CA ALA A 563 -20.33 18.88 14.33
C ALA A 563 -21.47 18.29 13.46
N PHE A 564 -22.63 18.95 13.35
CA PHE A 564 -23.75 18.53 12.53
C PHE A 564 -23.63 19.04 11.07
N SER A 565 -23.34 20.33 10.86
CA SER A 565 -23.09 20.88 9.52
C SER A 565 -21.66 20.62 9.01
N GLY A 566 -20.71 20.38 9.92
CA GLY A 566 -19.28 20.28 9.66
C GLY A 566 -18.53 21.62 9.75
N GLU A 567 -19.23 22.72 10.03
CA GLU A 567 -18.67 24.07 10.09
C GLU A 567 -17.64 24.25 11.21
N GLY A 568 -16.46 24.78 10.87
CA GLY A 568 -15.35 25.07 11.79
C GLY A 568 -14.59 23.85 12.33
N VAL A 569 -15.04 22.63 12.04
CA VAL A 569 -14.47 21.40 12.61
C VAL A 569 -13.04 21.14 12.12
N ASP A 570 -12.76 21.41 10.85
CA ASP A 570 -11.42 21.27 10.26
C ASP A 570 -10.43 22.28 10.83
N GLU A 571 -10.87 23.51 11.10
CA GLU A 571 -10.06 24.56 11.71
C GLU A 571 -9.58 24.19 13.11
N VAL A 572 -10.42 23.54 13.94
CA VAL A 572 -10.02 23.04 15.28
C VAL A 572 -8.78 22.14 15.18
N PHE A 573 -8.84 21.11 14.34
CA PHE A 573 -7.75 20.14 14.21
C PHE A 573 -6.53 20.76 13.51
N GLY A 574 -6.75 21.63 12.51
CA GLY A 574 -5.69 22.35 11.82
C GLY A 574 -4.91 23.30 12.73
N ARG A 575 -5.61 24.05 13.60
CA ARG A 575 -4.98 24.92 14.61
C ARG A 575 -4.20 24.10 15.65
N LEU A 576 -4.81 23.05 16.20
CA LEU A 576 -4.15 22.17 17.19
C LEU A 576 -2.87 21.55 16.63
N ALA A 577 -2.91 21.02 15.40
CA ALA A 577 -1.75 20.43 14.74
C ALA A 577 -0.62 21.44 14.49
N ARG A 578 -0.95 22.67 14.03
CA ARG A 578 0.05 23.74 13.84
C ARG A 578 0.70 24.14 15.16
N MET A 579 -0.08 24.30 16.24
CA MET A 579 0.47 24.67 17.54
C MET A 579 1.42 23.60 18.10
N ILE A 580 1.10 22.31 17.92
CA ILE A 580 1.99 21.21 18.30
C ILE A 580 3.27 21.24 17.43
N LEU A 581 3.13 21.45 16.11
CA LEU A 581 4.28 21.56 15.20
C LEU A 581 5.21 22.71 15.59
N THR A 582 4.69 23.90 15.86
CA THR A 582 5.48 25.05 16.29
C THR A 582 6.23 24.78 17.60
N LYS A 583 5.62 24.06 18.56
CA LYS A 583 6.33 23.64 19.79
C LYS A 583 7.48 22.67 19.52
N ILE A 584 7.39 21.82 18.51
CA ILE A 584 8.50 20.96 18.07
C ILE A 584 9.59 21.82 17.42
N GLU A 585 9.21 22.73 16.51
CA GLU A 585 10.15 23.63 15.81
C GLU A 585 10.92 24.55 16.77
N LEU A 586 10.29 24.96 17.87
CA LEU A 586 10.91 25.75 18.95
C LEU A 586 11.73 24.90 19.95
N GLY A 587 11.71 23.57 19.84
CA GLY A 587 12.38 22.66 20.77
C GLY A 587 11.72 22.54 22.14
N GLU A 588 10.48 23.02 22.31
CA GLU A 588 9.70 22.84 23.56
C GLU A 588 9.26 21.39 23.72
N ILE A 589 8.95 20.70 22.62
CA ILE A 589 8.63 19.26 22.58
C ILE A 589 9.75 18.53 21.85
N ASP A 590 10.47 17.67 22.57
CA ASP A 590 11.36 16.68 21.98
C ASP A 590 10.52 15.49 21.45
N PRO A 591 10.49 15.22 20.13
CA PRO A 591 9.73 14.10 19.56
C PRO A 591 10.39 12.73 19.75
N ASP A 592 11.63 12.69 20.24
CA ASP A 592 12.31 11.44 20.62
C ASP A 592 12.06 11.06 22.10
N ASP A 593 11.46 11.95 22.91
CA ASP A 593 10.99 11.63 24.27
C ASP A 593 9.78 10.66 24.21
N PRO A 594 9.88 9.44 24.81
CA PRO A 594 8.77 8.49 24.88
C PRO A 594 7.50 9.01 25.58
N MET A 595 7.61 10.07 26.38
CA MET A 595 6.48 10.70 27.07
C MET A 595 5.84 11.87 26.30
N SER A 596 6.48 12.33 25.20
CA SER A 596 5.97 13.44 24.37
C SER A 596 4.63 13.13 23.71
N GLY A 597 4.38 11.85 23.40
CA GLY A 597 3.25 11.39 22.58
C GLY A 597 3.49 11.44 21.08
N ILE A 598 4.65 11.92 20.67
CA ILE A 598 5.07 12.10 19.29
C ILE A 598 6.19 11.07 19.03
N GLN A 599 6.25 10.53 17.81
CA GLN A 599 7.27 9.54 17.44
C GLN A 599 7.70 9.73 15.99
N TYR A 600 9.00 9.86 15.74
CA TYR A 600 9.56 9.77 14.40
C TYR A 600 9.94 8.31 14.05
N GLY A 601 9.39 7.79 12.95
CA GLY A 601 9.85 6.54 12.35
C GLY A 601 9.59 5.26 13.15
N ASP A 602 10.44 4.25 12.94
CA ASP A 602 10.26 2.84 13.36
C ASP A 602 10.54 2.59 14.87
N GLY A 603 10.22 3.55 15.74
CA GLY A 603 10.41 3.46 17.19
C GLY A 603 9.41 2.52 17.88
N GLY A 604 9.86 1.30 18.18
CA GLY A 604 9.28 0.44 19.23
C GLY A 604 7.85 -0.08 19.02
N GLY A 605 7.69 -1.38 18.80
CA GLY A 605 6.36 -1.99 18.69
C GLY A 605 5.56 -1.92 20.00
N TRP A 606 4.46 -1.18 20.01
CA TRP A 606 3.36 -1.44 20.94
C TRP A 606 2.84 -2.86 20.70
N ASN A 607 2.82 -3.69 21.74
CA ASN A 607 2.45 -5.10 21.65
C ASN A 607 1.05 -5.28 21.04
N ALA A 608 0.99 -5.92 19.87
CA ALA A 608 -0.25 -6.45 19.31
C ALA A 608 -0.68 -7.70 20.10
N GLY A 609 -1.25 -7.46 21.28
CA GLY A 609 -1.59 -8.48 22.27
C GLY A 609 -2.30 -7.86 23.47
N GLY A 610 -3.48 -7.29 23.23
CA GLY A 610 -4.24 -6.57 24.25
C GLY A 610 -5.56 -6.01 23.74
N SER A 611 -6.46 -6.87 23.25
CA SER A 611 -7.89 -6.58 23.46
C SER A 611 -8.27 -7.10 24.84
N ASP A 612 -9.16 -6.37 25.50
CA ASP A 612 -10.00 -6.80 26.61
C ASP A 612 -9.33 -7.20 27.95
N GLY A 613 -9.38 -6.27 28.90
CA GLY A 613 -9.64 -6.57 30.32
C GLY A 613 -8.60 -7.39 31.09
N GLY A 614 -7.42 -6.82 31.39
CA GLY A 614 -6.43 -7.42 32.28
C GLY A 614 -5.86 -6.44 33.30
N SER A 615 -6.24 -6.56 34.57
CA SER A 615 -5.65 -5.78 35.67
C SER A 615 -4.14 -6.03 35.79
N VAL A 616 -3.37 -4.99 36.10
CA VAL A 616 -1.94 -5.10 36.43
C VAL A 616 -1.79 -5.99 37.67
N LYS A 617 -1.06 -7.10 37.54
CA LYS A 617 -0.71 -7.95 38.68
C LYS A 617 0.31 -7.26 39.57
N SER A 618 -0.09 -6.89 40.78
CA SER A 618 0.82 -6.86 41.93
C SER A 618 1.22 -8.31 42.28
N GLY A 619 2.47 -8.53 42.69
CA GLY A 619 2.98 -9.86 43.02
C GLY A 619 2.97 -10.15 44.52
N MET A 620 2.90 -11.43 44.89
CA MET A 620 3.75 -12.05 45.92
C MET A 620 3.49 -13.58 46.08
N THR A 621 4.59 -14.32 46.28
CA THR A 621 4.75 -15.58 47.05
C THR A 621 4.08 -16.92 46.68
N ALA A 622 4.94 -17.96 46.78
CA ALA A 622 4.70 -19.33 47.26
C ALA A 622 4.15 -20.44 46.31
N ASP A 623 5.11 -21.26 45.85
CA ASP A 623 5.22 -22.71 46.09
C ASP A 623 4.30 -23.77 45.45
N SER A 624 4.99 -24.62 44.66
CA SER A 624 5.00 -26.09 44.75
C SER A 624 3.98 -26.96 43.98
N ALA A 625 4.57 -27.91 43.22
CA ALA A 625 3.98 -29.09 42.56
C ALA A 625 2.92 -28.86 41.45
N GLY A 626 2.88 -29.65 40.37
CA GLY A 626 3.78 -30.69 39.91
C GLY A 626 3.14 -31.54 38.79
N LEU A 627 3.98 -32.11 37.91
CA LEU A 627 3.67 -33.20 36.96
C LEU A 627 2.66 -32.95 35.81
N ALA A 628 3.04 -33.43 34.61
CA ALA A 628 2.17 -33.65 33.44
C ALA A 628 1.83 -35.17 33.33
N PRO A 629 1.33 -35.76 32.22
CA PRO A 629 0.73 -35.25 30.97
C PRO A 629 -0.53 -36.02 30.47
N GLY A 630 -1.08 -35.64 29.30
CA GLY A 630 -2.01 -36.45 28.48
C GLY A 630 -3.51 -36.06 28.58
N VAL A 631 -4.42 -36.45 27.66
CA VAL A 631 -4.39 -37.44 26.56
C VAL A 631 -5.28 -36.99 25.37
N ARG A 632 -4.97 -37.50 24.16
CA ARG A 632 -5.74 -37.36 22.90
C ARG A 632 -7.23 -37.76 23.00
N ARG A 633 -8.09 -37.18 22.14
CA ARG A 633 -9.10 -38.00 21.43
C ARG A 633 -9.41 -37.53 20.01
N ARG A 634 -9.88 -38.46 19.18
CA ARG A 634 -9.94 -38.42 17.71
C ARG A 634 -11.37 -38.79 17.29
N GLY A 635 -12.04 -37.95 16.49
CA GLY A 635 -13.33 -38.24 15.87
C GLY A 635 -13.20 -38.23 14.34
N ARG A 636 -13.83 -39.18 13.63
CA ARG A 636 -13.63 -39.39 12.18
C ARG A 636 -14.93 -39.84 11.50
N ARG A 637 -15.11 -39.40 10.24
CA ARG A 637 -16.22 -39.68 9.28
C ARG A 637 -17.51 -38.90 9.56
N GLY A 638 -18.24 -38.43 8.54
CA GLY A 638 -17.90 -38.39 7.10
C GLY A 638 -19.13 -38.22 6.20
N GLY A 639 -19.00 -37.48 5.11
CA GLY A 639 -20.04 -37.32 4.10
C GLY A 639 -19.43 -37.09 2.71
N LYS A 640 -19.81 -37.90 1.72
CA LYS A 640 -19.39 -37.74 0.32
C LYS A 640 -20.38 -36.82 -0.39
N ALA A 641 -19.89 -35.75 -1.02
CA ALA A 641 -20.58 -35.07 -2.12
C ALA A 641 -19.67 -35.09 -3.34
N ARG A 642 -20.23 -35.32 -4.53
CA ARG A 642 -19.50 -35.68 -5.76
C ARG A 642 -19.62 -34.57 -6.79
N SER A 643 -18.47 -34.04 -7.23
CA SER A 643 -18.25 -33.39 -8.53
C SER A 643 -19.12 -32.19 -8.94
N GLN A 644 -18.47 -31.03 -9.08
CA GLN A 644 -18.56 -30.25 -10.33
C GLN A 644 -17.20 -29.63 -10.68
N ASN A 645 -16.82 -29.72 -11.95
CA ASN A 645 -15.54 -29.25 -12.49
C ASN A 645 -15.43 -27.73 -12.45
N TRP A 646 -14.43 -27.20 -11.72
CA TRP A 646 -14.02 -25.78 -11.81
C TRP A 646 -12.49 -25.67 -11.79
N GLY A 647 -11.89 -25.95 -12.94
CA GLY A 647 -10.44 -26.04 -13.15
C GLY A 647 -9.96 -25.26 -14.39
N MET A 648 -10.43 -24.02 -14.55
CA MET A 648 -9.95 -23.06 -15.55
C MET A 648 -9.77 -21.70 -14.87
N GLY A 649 -8.53 -21.21 -14.80
CA GLY A 649 -8.17 -19.96 -14.09
C GLY A 649 -6.91 -20.03 -13.22
N MET A 650 -6.30 -21.20 -13.06
CA MET A 650 -5.01 -21.39 -12.36
C MET A 650 -3.99 -22.23 -13.17
N ARG A 651 -4.24 -22.45 -14.47
CA ARG A 651 -3.46 -23.41 -15.29
C ARG A 651 -2.26 -22.83 -16.05
N GLU A 652 -2.07 -21.51 -16.09
CA GLU A 652 -0.90 -20.87 -16.74
C GLU A 652 0.43 -21.09 -15.98
N TRP A 653 0.44 -21.89 -14.92
CA TRP A 653 1.65 -22.34 -14.20
C TRP A 653 1.96 -23.83 -14.43
N GLU A 654 1.00 -24.65 -14.85
CA GLU A 654 1.20 -26.11 -15.02
C GLU A 654 2.01 -26.45 -16.29
N GLU A 655 1.90 -25.63 -17.34
CA GLU A 655 2.50 -25.91 -18.66
C GLU A 655 3.98 -25.51 -18.79
N VAL A 656 4.52 -24.68 -17.88
CA VAL A 656 5.93 -24.23 -17.90
C VAL A 656 6.80 -24.95 -16.87
N PHE A 657 6.20 -25.54 -15.82
CA PHE A 657 6.92 -25.98 -14.61
C PHE A 657 6.73 -27.45 -14.24
N THR A 658 6.42 -28.33 -15.21
CA THR A 658 6.43 -29.78 -14.98
C THR A 658 7.77 -30.40 -15.38
N LEU A 659 8.50 -30.95 -14.40
CA LEU A 659 9.56 -31.92 -14.66
C LEU A 659 8.97 -33.07 -15.49
N SER A 660 9.61 -33.38 -16.61
CA SER A 660 9.08 -34.27 -17.64
C SER A 660 8.90 -35.71 -17.11
N ARG A 661 7.66 -36.07 -16.78
CA ARG A 661 7.27 -37.49 -16.68
C ARG A 661 7.12 -38.04 -18.08
N GLY A 662 7.95 -39.04 -18.41
CA GLY A 662 8.11 -39.57 -19.76
C GLY A 662 6.79 -39.93 -20.45
N ARG A 663 6.64 -39.47 -21.70
CA ARG A 663 5.54 -39.83 -22.60
C ARG A 663 5.40 -41.35 -22.68
N ARG A 664 4.27 -41.90 -22.19
CA ARG A 664 3.71 -43.13 -22.76
C ARG A 664 2.80 -42.73 -23.92
N ARG A 665 3.06 -43.31 -25.10
CA ARG A 665 2.19 -43.22 -26.28
C ARG A 665 0.81 -43.77 -25.95
N GLY A 666 -0.22 -43.09 -26.45
CA GLY A 666 -1.60 -43.57 -26.54
C GLY A 666 -2.30 -42.74 -27.61
N CYS A 667 -2.86 -43.38 -28.63
CA CYS A 667 -3.49 -42.72 -29.77
C CYS A 667 -4.98 -42.42 -29.50
N CYS A 668 -5.54 -41.54 -30.36
CA CYS A 668 -6.93 -41.11 -30.47
C CYS A 668 -7.37 -40.10 -29.40
#